data_AF-A0A9E0PFG2-F1
#
_entry.id   AF-A0A9E0PFG2-F1
#
_cell.length_a   1.000
_cell.length_b   1.000
_cell.length_c   1.000
_cell.angle_alpha   90.00
_cell.angle_beta   90.00
_cell.angle_gamma   90.00
#
_symmetry.space_group_name_H-M   'P 1'
#
loop_
_entity.id
_entity.type
_entity.pdbx_description
1 polymer ?
#
loop_
_entity_poly.entity_id
_entity_poly.type
_entity_poly.pdbx_seq_one_letter_code
_entity_poly.pdbx_strand_id
1 'polypeptide(L)'
;MKPQIDSRRILYLILVNAAVIGLVLFWNRTQHKDSVQLAVAKGKQLLDMPAELAGYPQGYALDTANAELITLADASIQATLKGKETEFLNAFLLSAGEARYWQDGGCAHLNCAFVTLYNYTDKGTVEAIVNLDSDQVLAHWMNTAGRPGGTVEVLPEAVAIAAADPQVRAILGEDIGAMDPALIPMSGWLGDNDCRQDWCVDLAFHDPSGTGRVYHVFINLEQEKVARTFYTRAREDRSLGKPLDQRNAFTDGCREQNGWNVCWEMTANDGINFRDATYNGQLIFSSAKIGQIEAWYPSWPGGYRDEIGFAASVPPFGDTAVNDLGNGFEVRQMFTEFTRWPNCICCYRYEEITRYFDDGQFEFGFVSHGPGCDDVSIYRPFWRIDLDLNGPENDSVWLFDKTQWIEETREFETYPVVKDLSPEGHKLATFDGDLHYRWSMARTDPLGLDEGYLFLLQWNEQEGEGPITTGPGDTFIPPRQWIDEDPLSGENIVLWHVPLLTTKRGGPWWCQPDPDPDFSPCNTELRADPMGELRQPSAEEVAQLELQSAATTTPASPTSVPQPTATPHPIGGDTAEEIILNAGCGACHKIGSMGESHKVGPDLTYIGITAAERVPNMTAEEYLRQSILEPNAYLAPECPNTPCLPGIMPQNFHLRLTDDQLNTVVAFLMTQQGPAPTPVPIGSGLSVTAAPKSGGSSKVATPAPTPSMSSTTVGTLIIILMLTLSAVLIGKGFVSSRRR
;
A
#
# COMPACT_ATOMS: atom_id res chain seq x y z
N MET A 1 61.47 24.22 -39.84
CA MET A 1 61.61 23.46 -38.58
C MET A 1 60.24 22.91 -38.20
N LYS A 2 60.05 21.59 -38.23
CA LYS A 2 58.83 20.95 -37.70
C LYS A 2 58.91 20.97 -36.16
N PRO A 3 57.86 21.39 -35.43
CA PRO A 3 57.88 21.31 -33.98
C PRO A 3 57.78 19.83 -33.57
N GLN A 4 58.82 19.33 -32.91
CA GLN A 4 58.81 18.00 -32.35
C GLN A 4 57.99 18.05 -31.06
N ILE A 5 56.77 17.52 -31.11
CA ILE A 5 55.89 17.42 -29.95
C ILE A 5 56.46 16.32 -29.05
N ASP A 6 56.87 16.71 -27.85
CA ASP A 6 57.49 15.83 -26.85
C ASP A 6 56.44 14.84 -26.30
N SER A 7 56.48 13.60 -26.78
CA SER A 7 55.51 12.53 -26.44
C SER A 7 55.42 12.26 -24.93
N ARG A 8 56.48 12.58 -24.16
CA ARG A 8 56.43 12.50 -22.69
C ARG A 8 55.46 13.52 -22.09
N ARG A 9 55.34 14.71 -22.66
CA ARG A 9 54.44 15.76 -22.16
C ARG A 9 52.98 15.42 -22.40
N ILE A 10 52.67 14.76 -23.52
CA ILE A 10 51.32 14.24 -23.80
C ILE A 10 50.96 13.16 -22.79
N LEU A 11 51.88 12.22 -22.51
CA LEU A 11 51.64 11.16 -21.52
C LEU A 11 51.41 11.71 -20.11
N TYR A 12 52.21 12.71 -19.69
CA TYR A 12 52.00 13.39 -18.41
C TYR A 12 50.65 14.11 -18.36
N LEU A 13 50.23 14.75 -19.46
CA LEU A 13 48.92 15.40 -19.52
C LEU A 13 47.78 14.40 -19.38
N ILE A 14 47.88 13.23 -20.03
CA ILE A 14 46.87 12.17 -19.96
C ILE A 14 46.80 11.59 -18.54
N LEU A 15 47.95 11.29 -17.91
CA LEU A 15 48.00 10.74 -16.57
C LEU A 15 47.44 11.71 -15.52
N VAL A 16 47.74 13.01 -15.65
CA VAL A 16 47.20 14.03 -14.75
C VAL A 16 45.69 14.17 -14.94
N ASN A 17 45.19 14.18 -16.18
CA ASN A 17 43.74 14.25 -16.42
C ASN A 17 43.03 12.99 -15.93
N ALA A 18 43.59 11.80 -16.11
CA ALA A 18 43.01 10.55 -15.60
C ALA A 18 42.98 10.53 -14.06
N ALA A 19 44.04 10.99 -13.39
CA ALA A 19 44.07 11.09 -11.94
C ALA A 19 43.06 12.11 -11.40
N VAL A 20 42.89 13.24 -12.10
CA VAL A 20 41.88 14.26 -11.75
C VAL A 20 40.47 13.74 -11.99
N ILE A 21 40.20 13.05 -13.09
CA ILE A 21 38.90 12.40 -13.35
C ILE A 21 38.63 11.37 -12.25
N GLY A 22 39.61 10.54 -11.88
CA GLY A 22 39.49 9.59 -10.77
C GLY A 22 39.19 10.27 -9.43
N LEU A 23 39.84 11.40 -9.13
CA LEU A 23 39.60 12.20 -7.93
C LEU A 23 38.23 12.89 -7.94
N VAL A 24 37.77 13.38 -9.09
CA VAL A 24 36.43 13.98 -9.24
C VAL A 24 35.35 12.91 -9.12
N LEU A 25 35.53 11.73 -9.72
CA LEU A 25 34.61 10.60 -9.56
C LEU A 25 34.57 10.11 -8.11
N PHE A 26 35.73 10.01 -7.44
CA PHE A 26 35.80 9.65 -6.02
C PHE A 26 35.14 10.71 -5.13
N TRP A 27 35.41 12.00 -5.38
CA TRP A 27 34.80 13.10 -4.64
C TRP A 27 33.29 13.18 -4.83
N ASN A 28 32.80 13.01 -6.07
CA ASN A 28 31.37 12.95 -6.36
C ASN A 28 30.71 11.76 -5.64
N ARG A 29 31.38 10.59 -5.64
CA ARG A 29 30.90 9.40 -4.92
C ARG A 29 30.90 9.59 -3.39
N THR A 30 31.85 10.33 -2.82
CA THR A 30 31.83 10.69 -1.40
C THR A 30 30.76 11.73 -1.05
N GLN A 31 30.51 12.71 -1.92
CA GLN A 31 29.44 13.70 -1.71
C GLN A 31 28.05 13.09 -1.81
N HIS A 32 27.81 12.16 -2.75
CA HIS A 32 26.57 11.37 -2.79
C HIS A 32 26.38 10.54 -1.51
N LYS A 33 27.46 9.99 -0.93
CA LYS A 33 27.37 9.30 0.37
C LYS A 33 27.03 10.26 1.51
N ASP A 34 27.61 11.45 1.54
CA ASP A 34 27.35 12.45 2.59
C ASP A 34 25.93 13.04 2.49
N SER A 35 25.38 13.24 1.27
CA SER A 35 24.00 13.70 1.08
C SER A 35 22.99 12.60 1.42
N VAL A 36 23.21 11.36 0.95
CA VAL A 36 22.42 10.20 1.36
C VAL A 36 22.48 9.99 2.88
N GLN A 37 23.63 10.15 3.53
CA GLN A 37 23.72 10.10 5.00
C GLN A 37 22.95 11.22 5.70
N LEU A 38 22.80 12.40 5.08
CA LEU A 38 22.05 13.52 5.63
C LEU A 38 20.52 13.35 5.47
N ALA A 39 20.04 12.85 4.32
CA ALA A 39 18.63 12.48 4.15
C ALA A 39 18.25 11.25 4.98
N VAL A 40 19.14 10.25 5.03
CA VAL A 40 19.02 9.13 5.99
C VAL A 40 19.01 9.69 7.40
N ALA A 41 19.86 10.64 7.81
CA ALA A 41 19.86 11.19 9.17
C ALA A 41 18.56 11.95 9.57
N LYS A 42 17.79 12.46 8.61
CA LYS A 42 16.51 13.12 8.86
C LYS A 42 15.31 12.18 8.74
N GLY A 43 15.32 11.22 7.83
CA GLY A 43 14.40 10.07 7.84
C GLY A 43 14.60 9.19 9.08
N LYS A 44 15.84 9.06 9.53
CA LYS A 44 16.27 8.47 10.81
C LYS A 44 15.79 9.29 12.01
N GLN A 45 15.47 10.57 11.85
CA GLN A 45 14.81 11.36 12.89
C GLN A 45 13.32 10.99 13.07
N LEU A 46 12.73 10.28 12.10
CA LEU A 46 11.38 9.69 12.16
C LEU A 46 11.37 8.22 12.60
N LEU A 47 12.50 7.51 12.55
CA LEU A 47 12.64 6.05 12.79
C LEU A 47 13.54 5.72 13.99
N ASP A 48 14.74 6.32 14.08
CA ASP A 48 15.66 6.20 15.22
C ASP A 48 15.58 7.46 16.09
N MET A 49 14.37 7.94 16.41
CA MET A 49 14.29 8.49 17.76
C MET A 49 14.56 7.29 18.68
N PRO A 50 15.62 7.31 19.51
CA PRO A 50 15.77 6.32 20.58
C PRO A 50 14.41 6.11 21.25
N ALA A 51 14.07 4.91 21.67
CA ALA A 51 12.73 4.67 22.21
C ALA A 51 12.33 5.66 23.32
N GLU A 52 13.33 6.18 24.05
CA GLU A 52 13.16 7.23 25.05
C GLU A 52 12.75 8.62 24.50
N LEU A 53 13.03 8.90 23.23
CA LEU A 53 12.68 10.11 22.48
C LEU A 53 11.45 9.91 21.58
N ALA A 54 11.20 8.68 21.12
CA ALA A 54 10.07 8.33 20.25
C ALA A 54 8.74 8.21 21.02
N GLY A 55 8.77 8.13 22.35
CA GLY A 55 7.55 7.94 23.16
C GLY A 55 7.08 6.49 23.22
N TYR A 56 7.87 5.53 22.71
CA TYR A 56 7.60 4.11 22.91
C TYR A 56 7.62 3.76 24.41
N PRO A 57 6.83 2.76 24.85
CA PRO A 57 7.00 2.19 26.17
C PRO A 57 8.45 1.75 26.42
N GLN A 58 8.90 1.85 27.67
CA GLN A 58 10.27 1.48 28.05
C GLN A 58 10.54 0.01 27.71
N GLY A 59 11.64 -0.27 27.01
CA GLY A 59 12.09 -1.64 26.67
C GLY A 59 11.96 -2.03 25.19
N TYR A 60 11.28 -1.21 24.38
CA TYR A 60 11.06 -1.49 22.94
C TYR A 60 12.24 -1.08 22.04
N ALA A 61 13.34 -0.54 22.58
CA ALA A 61 14.54 -0.27 21.80
C ALA A 61 15.32 -1.57 21.52
N LEU A 62 15.63 -1.82 20.25
CA LEU A 62 16.45 -2.95 19.81
C LEU A 62 17.81 -2.48 19.31
N ASP A 63 18.88 -3.15 19.75
CA ASP A 63 20.18 -3.09 19.08
C ASP A 63 20.15 -4.02 17.86
N THR A 64 19.70 -3.49 16.71
CA THR A 64 19.58 -4.25 15.46
C THR A 64 20.93 -4.76 14.97
N ALA A 65 22.02 -4.03 15.23
CA ALA A 65 23.36 -4.46 14.86
C ALA A 65 23.79 -5.68 15.68
N ASN A 66 23.44 -5.75 16.97
CA ASN A 66 23.69 -6.95 17.76
C ASN A 66 22.87 -8.15 17.28
N ALA A 67 21.58 -7.95 16.96
CA ALA A 67 20.74 -9.01 16.41
C ALA A 67 21.27 -9.54 15.05
N GLU A 68 21.72 -8.64 14.17
CA GLU A 68 22.40 -9.00 12.91
C GLU A 68 23.67 -9.82 13.17
N LEU A 69 24.51 -9.37 14.11
CA LEU A 69 25.76 -10.06 14.44
C LEU A 69 25.52 -11.48 14.96
N ILE A 70 24.56 -11.68 15.87
CA ILE A 70 24.19 -13.00 16.38
C ILE A 70 23.73 -13.90 15.23
N THR A 71 22.84 -13.38 14.38
CA THR A 71 22.26 -14.12 13.24
C THR A 71 23.34 -14.54 12.25
N LEU A 72 24.21 -13.62 11.85
CA LEU A 72 25.28 -13.88 10.89
C LEU A 72 26.40 -14.74 11.50
N ALA A 73 26.54 -14.83 12.83
CA ALA A 73 27.51 -15.71 13.45
C ALA A 73 27.05 -17.18 13.52
N ASP A 74 25.75 -17.45 13.38
CA ASP A 74 25.21 -18.80 13.48
C ASP A 74 25.65 -19.70 12.32
N ALA A 75 26.08 -20.92 12.65
CA ALA A 75 26.64 -21.86 11.67
C ALA A 75 25.58 -22.40 10.70
N SER A 76 24.32 -22.53 11.14
CA SER A 76 23.23 -23.01 10.30
C SER A 76 22.76 -21.94 9.33
N ILE A 77 22.67 -20.67 9.79
CA ILE A 77 22.45 -19.51 8.92
C ILE A 77 23.58 -19.40 7.89
N GLN A 78 24.85 -19.43 8.31
CA GLN A 78 25.99 -19.38 7.40
C GLN A 78 25.96 -20.48 6.33
N ALA A 79 25.46 -21.68 6.67
CA ALA A 79 25.26 -22.75 5.70
C ALA A 79 24.15 -22.41 4.69
N THR A 80 23.03 -21.84 5.16
CA THR A 80 21.89 -21.40 4.33
C THR A 80 22.27 -20.25 3.38
N LEU A 81 23.07 -19.29 3.84
CA LEU A 81 23.50 -18.12 3.04
C LEU A 81 24.66 -18.42 2.08
N LYS A 82 25.31 -19.58 2.21
CA LYS A 82 26.54 -19.89 1.48
C LYS A 82 26.33 -19.84 -0.04
N GLY A 83 27.06 -18.93 -0.68
CA GLY A 83 27.05 -18.78 -2.14
C GLY A 83 25.85 -18.00 -2.68
N LYS A 84 25.08 -17.37 -1.79
CA LYS A 84 23.94 -16.51 -2.12
C LYS A 84 24.32 -15.05 -1.89
N GLU A 85 23.73 -14.18 -2.69
CA GLU A 85 23.75 -12.73 -2.47
C GLU A 85 22.62 -12.38 -1.53
N THR A 86 22.98 -11.98 -0.30
CA THR A 86 22.02 -11.71 0.77
C THR A 86 22.34 -10.41 1.50
N GLU A 87 21.31 -9.77 2.00
CA GLU A 87 21.39 -8.52 2.75
C GLU A 87 20.51 -8.57 3.99
N PHE A 88 21.01 -8.08 5.12
CA PHE A 88 20.20 -7.89 6.32
C PHE A 88 19.21 -6.76 6.08
N LEU A 89 17.93 -7.00 6.37
CA LEU A 89 16.88 -6.01 6.13
C LEU A 89 16.39 -5.34 7.39
N ASN A 90 16.01 -6.13 8.40
CA ASN A 90 15.52 -5.63 9.66
C ASN A 90 15.60 -6.69 10.76
N ALA A 91 15.43 -6.20 11.99
CA ALA A 91 15.12 -7.00 13.15
C ALA A 91 14.12 -6.24 14.03
N PHE A 92 13.23 -6.96 14.70
CA PHE A 92 12.29 -6.35 15.64
C PHE A 92 11.99 -7.29 16.79
N LEU A 93 11.69 -6.72 17.96
CA LEU A 93 11.40 -7.45 19.18
C LEU A 93 10.07 -8.18 19.09
N LEU A 94 10.00 -9.37 19.66
CA LEU A 94 8.75 -10.12 19.82
C LEU A 94 8.02 -9.66 21.09
N SER A 95 6.74 -9.34 20.95
CA SER A 95 5.82 -9.17 22.07
C SER A 95 5.63 -10.48 22.84
N ALA A 96 4.93 -10.46 23.98
CA ALA A 96 4.83 -11.65 24.83
C ALA A 96 4.06 -12.79 24.14
N GLY A 97 3.01 -12.46 23.39
CA GLY A 97 2.23 -13.41 22.61
C GLY A 97 2.98 -13.92 21.39
N GLU A 98 3.74 -13.07 20.67
CA GLU A 98 4.58 -13.55 19.56
C GLU A 98 5.72 -14.46 20.07
N ALA A 99 6.28 -14.16 21.23
CA ALA A 99 7.33 -14.95 21.87
C ALA A 99 6.85 -16.29 22.43
N ARG A 100 5.52 -16.51 22.58
CA ARG A 100 4.96 -17.67 23.29
C ARG A 100 5.34 -19.01 22.66
N TYR A 101 5.51 -19.03 21.34
CA TYR A 101 5.88 -20.22 20.58
C TYR A 101 7.35 -20.61 20.74
N TRP A 102 8.17 -19.71 21.25
CA TRP A 102 9.61 -19.89 21.42
C TRP A 102 10.02 -19.95 22.90
N GLN A 103 9.05 -20.16 23.81
CA GLN A 103 9.30 -20.20 25.26
C GLN A 103 10.26 -21.33 25.66
N ASP A 104 10.21 -22.47 24.98
CA ASP A 104 11.16 -23.57 25.18
C ASP A 104 12.61 -23.16 24.87
N GLY A 105 12.80 -22.19 23.97
CA GLY A 105 14.07 -21.56 23.65
C GLY A 105 14.40 -20.35 24.54
N GLY A 106 13.61 -20.10 25.60
CA GLY A 106 13.81 -19.00 26.55
C GLY A 106 13.28 -17.65 26.08
N CYS A 107 12.45 -17.61 25.05
CA CYS A 107 11.77 -16.38 24.66
C CYS A 107 10.66 -16.02 25.65
N ALA A 108 10.53 -14.72 25.85
CA ALA A 108 9.55 -14.04 26.67
C ALA A 108 9.32 -12.64 26.07
N HIS A 109 8.66 -11.77 26.83
CA HIS A 109 8.39 -10.39 26.41
C HIS A 109 9.69 -9.61 26.10
N LEU A 110 9.88 -9.22 24.84
CA LEU A 110 10.94 -8.32 24.36
C LEU A 110 12.40 -8.80 24.57
N ASN A 111 12.64 -10.09 24.77
CA ASN A 111 14.01 -10.64 24.84
C ASN A 111 14.39 -11.52 23.63
N CYS A 112 13.46 -11.71 22.70
CA CYS A 112 13.71 -12.33 21.41
C CYS A 112 13.39 -11.38 20.27
N ALA A 113 14.07 -11.56 19.14
CA ALA A 113 13.85 -10.79 17.93
C ALA A 113 13.56 -11.69 16.72
N PHE A 114 12.65 -11.22 15.88
CA PHE A 114 12.51 -11.72 14.51
C PHE A 114 13.49 -10.98 13.62
N VAL A 115 14.25 -11.70 12.80
CA VAL A 115 15.29 -11.16 11.92
C VAL A 115 14.98 -11.56 10.49
N THR A 116 15.06 -10.59 9.57
CA THR A 116 14.83 -10.81 8.13
C THR A 116 16.09 -10.47 7.34
N LEU A 117 16.54 -11.39 6.50
CA LEU A 117 17.49 -11.14 5.43
C LEU A 117 16.80 -11.33 4.08
N TYR A 118 17.14 -10.52 3.10
CA TYR A 118 16.75 -10.77 1.71
C TYR A 118 17.78 -11.64 1.02
N ASN A 119 17.32 -12.54 0.15
CA ASN A 119 18.14 -13.39 -0.70
C ASN A 119 17.88 -13.04 -2.17
N TYR A 120 18.75 -12.21 -2.74
CA TYR A 120 18.67 -11.77 -4.14
C TYR A 120 18.92 -12.91 -5.14
N THR A 121 19.61 -13.98 -4.73
CA THR A 121 19.91 -15.12 -5.61
C THR A 121 18.68 -15.97 -5.89
N ASP A 122 17.95 -16.37 -4.85
CA ASP A 122 16.77 -17.24 -5.02
C ASP A 122 15.44 -16.46 -5.02
N LYS A 123 15.47 -15.16 -4.71
CA LYS A 123 14.32 -14.27 -4.49
C LYS A 123 13.46 -14.71 -3.30
N GLY A 124 13.38 -13.86 -2.29
CA GLY A 124 12.66 -14.17 -1.04
C GLY A 124 13.50 -13.82 0.18
N THR A 125 12.99 -14.20 1.35
CA THR A 125 13.62 -13.90 2.63
C THR A 125 14.21 -15.15 3.28
N VAL A 126 15.24 -14.93 4.11
CA VAL A 126 15.68 -15.87 5.15
C VAL A 126 15.30 -15.22 6.47
N GLU A 127 14.49 -15.91 7.24
CA GLU A 127 13.89 -15.41 8.47
C GLU A 127 14.42 -16.22 9.65
N ALA A 128 14.61 -15.56 10.80
CA ALA A 128 15.17 -16.20 11.98
C ALA A 128 14.60 -15.64 13.29
N ILE A 129 14.57 -16.49 14.30
CA ILE A 129 14.24 -16.11 15.68
C ILE A 129 15.52 -16.14 16.51
N VAL A 130 15.83 -15.02 17.14
CA VAL A 130 17.06 -14.82 17.91
C VAL A 130 16.73 -14.51 19.35
N ASN A 131 17.28 -15.31 20.27
CA ASN A 131 17.26 -15.01 21.70
C ASN A 131 18.43 -14.07 22.04
N LEU A 132 18.10 -12.84 22.45
CA LEU A 132 19.05 -11.75 22.69
C LEU A 132 19.75 -11.86 24.05
N ASP A 133 19.18 -12.61 25.00
CA ASP A 133 19.80 -12.82 26.32
C ASP A 133 20.91 -13.88 26.27
N SER A 134 20.77 -14.85 25.36
CA SER A 134 21.68 -16.00 25.22
C SER A 134 22.57 -15.94 23.98
N ASP A 135 22.37 -14.96 23.10
CA ASP A 135 23.03 -14.83 21.79
C ASP A 135 22.87 -16.09 20.92
N GLN A 136 21.64 -16.64 20.85
CA GLN A 136 21.34 -17.88 20.11
C GLN A 136 20.27 -17.68 19.05
N VAL A 137 20.50 -18.25 17.86
CA VAL A 137 19.45 -18.46 16.86
C VAL A 137 18.66 -19.71 17.29
N LEU A 138 17.36 -19.53 17.55
CA LEU A 138 16.47 -20.61 17.97
C LEU A 138 15.88 -21.38 16.77
N ALA A 139 15.54 -20.64 15.71
CA ALA A 139 15.01 -21.19 14.47
C ALA A 139 15.32 -20.28 13.29
N HIS A 140 15.32 -20.86 12.09
CA HIS A 140 15.37 -20.11 10.84
C HIS A 140 14.76 -20.90 9.69
N TRP A 141 14.22 -20.19 8.70
CA TRP A 141 13.61 -20.79 7.50
C TRP A 141 13.78 -19.87 6.29
N MET A 142 13.43 -20.39 5.11
CA MET A 142 13.36 -19.60 3.87
C MET A 142 11.90 -19.34 3.54
N ASN A 143 11.58 -18.09 3.19
CA ASN A 143 10.27 -17.69 2.70
C ASN A 143 10.43 -17.14 1.27
N THR A 144 10.15 -17.99 0.28
CA THR A 144 10.30 -17.64 -1.14
C THR A 144 9.30 -16.58 -1.60
N ALA A 145 8.18 -16.44 -0.89
CA ALA A 145 7.19 -15.42 -1.17
C ALA A 145 7.57 -14.05 -0.60
N GLY A 146 8.54 -13.97 0.33
CA GLY A 146 8.90 -12.72 1.01
C GLY A 146 9.31 -11.59 0.08
N ARG A 147 8.58 -10.48 0.15
CA ARG A 147 8.78 -9.17 -0.51
C ARG A 147 8.58 -8.09 0.56
N PRO A 148 9.48 -8.01 1.55
CA PRO A 148 9.27 -7.25 2.79
C PRO A 148 9.03 -5.75 2.57
N GLY A 149 8.53 -5.09 3.61
CA GLY A 149 8.50 -3.64 3.75
C GLY A 149 9.82 -2.97 3.34
N GLY A 150 9.77 -1.72 2.90
CA GLY A 150 11.01 -0.94 2.80
C GLY A 150 11.49 -0.54 4.20
N THR A 151 12.79 -0.65 4.42
CA THR A 151 13.44 -0.41 5.71
C THR A 151 14.45 0.73 5.59
N VAL A 152 15.05 1.15 6.71
CA VAL A 152 16.15 2.14 6.69
C VAL A 152 17.40 1.59 6.00
N GLU A 153 17.56 0.27 6.02
CA GLU A 153 18.62 -0.48 5.38
C GLU A 153 18.50 -0.38 3.84
N VAL A 154 17.27 -0.46 3.32
CA VAL A 154 16.99 -0.41 1.87
C VAL A 154 16.96 1.02 1.31
N LEU A 155 16.64 2.02 2.14
CA LEU A 155 16.50 3.42 1.70
C LEU A 155 17.71 3.97 0.93
N PRO A 156 18.98 3.80 1.38
CA PRO A 156 20.16 4.29 0.65
C PRO A 156 20.27 3.74 -0.77
N GLU A 157 19.97 2.46 -0.96
CA GLU A 157 20.03 1.80 -2.26
C GLU A 157 18.89 2.29 -3.16
N ALA A 158 17.67 2.32 -2.64
CA ALA A 158 16.52 2.84 -3.36
C ALA A 158 16.76 4.27 -3.87
N VAL A 159 17.28 5.15 -3.01
CA VAL A 159 17.64 6.54 -3.39
C VAL A 159 18.75 6.56 -4.45
N ALA A 160 19.74 5.67 -4.37
CA ALA A 160 20.81 5.59 -5.36
C ALA A 160 20.29 5.18 -6.75
N ILE A 161 19.37 4.21 -6.81
CA ILE A 161 18.71 3.79 -8.06
C ILE A 161 17.89 4.95 -8.64
N ALA A 162 17.08 5.63 -7.80
CA ALA A 162 16.31 6.79 -8.21
C ALA A 162 17.20 7.94 -8.73
N ALA A 163 18.32 8.22 -8.05
CA ALA A 163 19.26 9.26 -8.45
C ALA A 163 20.00 8.94 -9.76
N ALA A 164 20.15 7.68 -10.12
CA ALA A 164 20.73 7.29 -11.40
C ALA A 164 19.77 7.54 -12.59
N ASP A 165 18.46 7.53 -12.34
CA ASP A 165 17.43 7.64 -13.37
C ASP A 165 17.31 9.06 -13.95
N PRO A 166 17.42 9.25 -15.29
CA PRO A 166 17.32 10.58 -15.91
C PRO A 166 15.95 11.25 -15.77
N GLN A 167 14.85 10.49 -15.73
CA GLN A 167 13.50 11.05 -15.59
C GLN A 167 13.30 11.60 -14.17
N VAL A 168 13.73 10.84 -13.16
CA VAL A 168 13.65 11.27 -11.77
C VAL A 168 14.51 12.53 -11.56
N ARG A 169 15.75 12.55 -12.05
CA ARG A 169 16.61 13.75 -11.95
C ARG A 169 16.06 14.97 -12.68
N ALA A 170 15.33 14.78 -13.77
CA ALA A 170 14.69 15.89 -14.47
C ALA A 170 13.61 16.58 -13.62
N ILE A 171 13.00 15.86 -12.67
CA ILE A 171 11.92 16.35 -11.82
C ILE A 171 12.45 16.80 -10.43
N LEU A 172 13.23 15.95 -9.77
CA LEU A 172 13.73 16.19 -8.41
C LEU A 172 15.09 16.92 -8.38
N GLY A 173 15.76 17.03 -9.52
CA GLY A 173 17.10 17.59 -9.63
C GLY A 173 18.21 16.56 -9.43
N GLU A 174 19.46 17.01 -9.51
CA GLU A 174 20.66 16.14 -9.47
C GLU A 174 21.04 15.68 -8.05
N ASP A 175 20.48 16.30 -7.00
CA ASP A 175 20.79 16.00 -5.59
C ASP A 175 19.55 15.47 -4.85
N ILE A 176 18.98 14.39 -5.37
CA ILE A 176 17.82 13.71 -4.78
C ILE A 176 18.12 13.27 -3.35
N GLY A 177 19.35 12.83 -3.08
CA GLY A 177 19.79 12.44 -1.74
C GLY A 177 19.80 13.58 -0.71
N ALA A 178 19.64 14.85 -1.11
CA ALA A 178 19.42 15.95 -0.18
C ALA A 178 17.93 16.27 0.05
N MET A 179 17.04 15.69 -0.75
CA MET A 179 15.59 15.77 -0.56
C MET A 179 15.15 14.64 0.36
N ASP A 180 14.58 15.01 1.51
CA ASP A 180 13.96 14.04 2.40
C ASP A 180 12.71 13.49 1.69
N PRO A 181 12.59 12.18 1.44
CA PRO A 181 11.34 11.63 0.96
C PRO A 181 10.25 11.92 2.01
N ALA A 182 9.04 12.16 1.52
CA ALA A 182 7.88 12.45 2.37
C ALA A 182 7.49 11.24 3.23
N LEU A 183 7.87 10.04 2.80
CA LEU A 183 7.60 8.76 3.43
C LEU A 183 8.85 7.88 3.39
N ILE A 184 8.89 6.89 4.27
CA ILE A 184 9.83 5.77 4.15
C ILE A 184 9.54 4.99 2.87
N PRO A 185 10.48 4.19 2.34
CA PRO A 185 10.18 3.35 1.20
C PRO A 185 9.05 2.39 1.57
N MET A 186 7.89 2.52 0.92
CA MET A 186 6.74 1.67 1.19
C MET A 186 6.80 0.42 0.32
N SER A 187 6.41 -0.75 0.85
CA SER A 187 6.27 -1.96 0.03
C SER A 187 5.14 -1.75 -0.97
N GLY A 188 5.50 -1.74 -2.25
CA GLY A 188 4.62 -1.39 -3.35
C GLY A 188 4.60 -2.46 -4.43
N TRP A 189 3.53 -2.52 -5.21
CA TRP A 189 3.44 -3.38 -6.38
C TRP A 189 2.70 -2.72 -7.52
N LEU A 190 2.98 -3.22 -8.73
CA LEU A 190 2.34 -2.75 -9.96
C LEU A 190 1.91 -3.98 -10.77
N GLY A 191 0.63 -4.09 -11.08
CA GLY A 191 0.03 -5.27 -11.72
C GLY A 191 0.37 -5.43 -13.21
N ASP A 192 0.94 -4.40 -13.81
CA ASP A 192 1.22 -4.30 -15.25
C ASP A 192 2.72 -4.35 -15.61
N ASN A 193 3.60 -4.67 -14.64
CA ASN A 193 5.02 -4.88 -14.89
C ASN A 193 5.64 -5.91 -13.92
N ASP A 194 6.98 -6.00 -13.93
CA ASP A 194 7.74 -6.95 -13.11
C ASP A 194 7.53 -6.76 -11.59
N CYS A 195 7.18 -5.56 -11.12
CA CYS A 195 6.82 -5.30 -9.71
C CYS A 195 5.54 -6.01 -9.26
N ARG A 196 4.85 -6.72 -10.16
CA ARG A 196 3.81 -7.67 -9.75
C ARG A 196 4.39 -8.85 -8.97
N GLN A 197 5.64 -9.23 -9.24
CA GLN A 197 6.28 -10.45 -8.70
C GLN A 197 7.62 -10.16 -8.03
N ASP A 198 8.38 -9.21 -8.56
CA ASP A 198 9.64 -8.77 -7.99
C ASP A 198 9.42 -7.86 -6.78
N TRP A 199 10.43 -7.76 -5.93
CA TRP A 199 10.45 -6.86 -4.80
C TRP A 199 10.60 -5.41 -5.25
N CYS A 200 9.55 -4.63 -4.99
CA CYS A 200 9.53 -3.20 -5.28
C CYS A 200 9.14 -2.36 -4.07
N VAL A 201 9.78 -1.20 -3.98
CA VAL A 201 9.48 -0.17 -2.99
C VAL A 201 9.17 1.14 -3.69
N ASP A 202 8.39 2.00 -3.07
CA ASP A 202 8.08 3.33 -3.58
C ASP A 202 8.72 4.42 -2.73
N LEU A 203 9.37 5.39 -3.39
CA LEU A 203 9.81 6.63 -2.76
C LEU A 203 8.84 7.76 -3.12
N ALA A 204 8.27 8.40 -2.10
CA ALA A 204 7.37 9.53 -2.24
C ALA A 204 8.10 10.85 -1.98
N PHE A 205 7.97 11.83 -2.88
CA PHE A 205 8.54 13.18 -2.73
C PHE A 205 7.46 14.24 -2.90
N HIS A 206 7.48 15.29 -2.09
CA HIS A 206 6.67 16.47 -2.39
C HIS A 206 7.12 17.10 -3.70
N ASP A 207 6.17 17.50 -4.56
CA ASP A 207 6.47 18.20 -5.80
C ASP A 207 7.30 19.48 -5.51
N PRO A 208 8.55 19.59 -6.02
CA PRO A 208 9.39 20.76 -5.80
C PRO A 208 8.77 22.08 -6.30
N SER A 209 7.83 22.01 -7.24
CA SER A 209 7.14 23.18 -7.77
C SER A 209 6.02 23.70 -6.86
N GLY A 210 5.71 23.01 -5.75
CA GLY A 210 4.74 23.47 -4.76
C GLY A 210 3.29 23.33 -5.19
N THR A 211 3.00 22.44 -6.16
CA THR A 211 1.62 22.17 -6.61
C THR A 211 0.75 21.46 -5.57
N GLY A 212 1.36 21.01 -4.47
CA GLY A 212 0.71 20.16 -3.49
C GLY A 212 0.48 18.73 -4.00
N ARG A 213 1.19 18.27 -5.03
CA ARG A 213 1.21 16.85 -5.46
C ARG A 213 2.35 16.09 -4.78
N VAL A 214 2.23 14.77 -4.75
CA VAL A 214 3.32 13.85 -4.38
C VAL A 214 3.82 13.15 -5.65
N TYR A 215 5.13 13.15 -5.85
CA TYR A 215 5.82 12.45 -6.92
C TYR A 215 6.31 11.10 -6.39
N HIS A 216 5.80 10.03 -6.99
CA HIS A 216 6.12 8.64 -6.65
C HIS A 216 7.19 8.09 -7.59
N VAL A 217 8.09 7.30 -7.03
CA VAL A 217 9.21 6.66 -7.71
C VAL A 217 9.28 5.21 -7.24
N PHE A 218 8.62 4.33 -7.99
CA PHE A 218 8.65 2.89 -7.77
C PHE A 218 9.98 2.33 -8.27
N ILE A 219 10.66 1.61 -7.40
CA ILE A 219 11.98 1.02 -7.63
C ILE A 219 11.83 -0.48 -7.53
N ASN A 220 12.31 -1.19 -8.54
CA ASN A 220 12.51 -2.63 -8.49
C ASN A 220 13.93 -2.87 -7.96
N LEU A 221 14.01 -3.42 -6.75
CA LEU A 221 15.28 -3.67 -6.05
C LEU A 221 16.02 -4.85 -6.66
N GLU A 222 15.30 -5.90 -7.07
CA GLU A 222 15.91 -7.08 -7.70
C GLU A 222 16.55 -6.79 -9.07
N GLN A 223 16.06 -5.77 -9.77
CA GLN A 223 16.56 -5.36 -11.09
C GLN A 223 17.34 -4.04 -11.07
N GLU A 224 17.53 -3.44 -9.89
CA GLU A 224 18.21 -2.16 -9.68
C GLU A 224 17.73 -1.04 -10.64
N LYS A 225 16.42 -0.93 -10.87
CA LYS A 225 15.84 0.02 -11.84
C LYS A 225 14.62 0.76 -11.31
N VAL A 226 14.41 1.99 -11.78
CA VAL A 226 13.12 2.66 -11.63
C VAL A 226 12.08 1.95 -12.50
N ALA A 227 11.06 1.39 -11.87
CA ALA A 227 9.97 0.66 -12.51
C ALA A 227 8.86 1.59 -13.01
N ARG A 228 8.55 2.65 -12.27
CA ARG A 228 7.52 3.64 -12.63
C ARG A 228 7.73 4.95 -11.88
N THR A 229 7.33 6.07 -12.49
CA THR A 229 7.15 7.33 -11.78
C THR A 229 5.82 7.96 -12.13
N PHE A 230 5.18 8.66 -11.19
CA PHE A 230 3.93 9.39 -11.43
C PHE A 230 3.66 10.44 -10.36
N TYR A 231 2.71 11.34 -10.64
CA TYR A 231 2.18 12.27 -9.65
C TYR A 231 0.79 11.84 -9.15
N THR A 232 0.58 11.92 -7.84
CA THR A 232 -0.76 11.90 -7.24
C THR A 232 -1.56 13.14 -7.62
N ARG A 233 -2.84 13.17 -7.24
CA ARG A 233 -3.65 14.39 -7.32
C ARG A 233 -3.14 15.45 -6.35
N ALA A 234 -3.35 16.72 -6.67
CA ALA A 234 -3.10 17.80 -5.73
C ALA A 234 -4.27 17.88 -4.71
N ARG A 235 -4.00 18.37 -3.50
CA ARG A 235 -5.04 18.77 -2.54
C ARG A 235 -4.72 20.14 -1.96
N GLU A 236 -5.74 20.96 -1.77
CA GLU A 236 -5.59 22.24 -1.08
C GLU A 236 -5.25 22.01 0.40
N ASP A 237 -4.27 22.76 0.93
CA ASP A 237 -3.92 22.74 2.36
C ASP A 237 -5.08 23.30 3.19
N ARG A 238 -5.66 22.52 4.10
CA ARG A 238 -6.78 22.98 4.94
C ARG A 238 -6.26 23.66 6.21
N SER A 239 -6.91 24.73 6.65
CA SER A 239 -6.57 25.33 7.95
C SER A 239 -7.12 24.47 9.10
N LEU A 240 -6.38 23.45 9.53
CA LEU A 240 -6.70 22.65 10.71
C LEU A 240 -5.56 22.67 11.73
N GLY A 241 -5.97 22.66 13.01
CA GLY A 241 -5.10 22.74 14.17
C GLY A 241 -4.11 21.59 14.23
N LYS A 242 -2.94 21.86 14.81
CA LYS A 242 -1.92 20.85 15.08
C LYS A 242 -2.55 19.74 15.93
N PRO A 243 -2.47 18.46 15.53
CA PRO A 243 -2.68 17.37 16.45
C PRO A 243 -1.76 17.53 17.67
N LEU A 244 -2.29 17.24 18.85
CA LEU A 244 -1.50 17.10 20.07
C LEU A 244 -1.41 15.61 20.42
N ASP A 245 -0.14 15.23 20.64
CA ASP A 245 0.50 14.02 21.20
C ASP A 245 0.18 12.65 20.56
N GLN A 246 1.03 11.63 20.58
CA GLN A 246 2.45 11.49 20.19
C GLN A 246 2.45 10.30 19.19
N ARG A 247 3.23 10.37 18.10
CA ARG A 247 3.47 9.18 17.25
C ARG A 247 4.17 8.13 18.12
N ASN A 248 4.04 6.85 17.79
CA ASN A 248 4.75 5.75 18.46
C ASN A 248 4.32 5.54 19.94
N ALA A 249 3.11 5.96 20.30
CA ALA A 249 2.51 5.72 21.61
C ALA A 249 1.42 4.64 21.49
N PHE A 250 1.33 3.77 22.51
CA PHE A 250 0.35 2.69 22.64
C PHE A 250 0.41 2.15 24.09
N THR A 251 -0.55 1.33 24.49
CA THR A 251 -0.54 0.70 25.82
C THR A 251 -1.03 -0.74 25.76
N ASP A 252 -0.18 -1.68 26.21
CA ASP A 252 -0.57 -3.07 26.42
C ASP A 252 -1.44 -3.20 27.67
N GLY A 253 -2.27 -4.24 27.75
CA GLY A 253 -3.15 -4.40 28.89
C GLY A 253 -4.03 -5.64 28.85
N CYS A 254 -4.85 -5.77 29.88
CA CYS A 254 -5.93 -6.75 29.91
C CYS A 254 -7.19 -6.12 30.50
N ARG A 255 -8.35 -6.66 30.13
CA ARG A 255 -9.65 -6.21 30.63
C ARG A 255 -10.51 -7.41 30.95
N GLU A 256 -10.95 -7.46 32.21
CA GLU A 256 -12.01 -8.36 32.68
C GLU A 256 -13.31 -7.57 32.86
N GLN A 257 -14.36 -7.91 32.11
CA GLN A 257 -15.67 -7.25 32.18
C GLN A 257 -16.75 -8.14 31.57
N ASN A 258 -17.94 -8.19 32.21
CA ASN A 258 -19.13 -8.85 31.68
C ASN A 258 -18.89 -10.32 31.26
N GLY A 259 -18.12 -11.07 32.06
CA GLY A 259 -17.77 -12.46 31.76
C GLY A 259 -16.56 -12.63 30.84
N TRP A 260 -16.16 -11.58 30.12
CA TRP A 260 -14.96 -11.59 29.28
C TRP A 260 -13.69 -11.32 30.08
N ASN A 261 -12.60 -11.97 29.70
CA ASN A 261 -11.23 -11.55 30.01
C ASN A 261 -10.39 -11.63 28.74
N VAL A 262 -9.79 -10.50 28.35
CA VAL A 262 -9.01 -10.37 27.11
C VAL A 262 -7.76 -9.54 27.39
N CYS A 263 -6.60 -10.01 26.91
CA CYS A 263 -5.36 -9.25 26.91
C CYS A 263 -5.03 -8.74 25.51
N TRP A 264 -4.24 -7.68 25.43
CA TRP A 264 -3.74 -7.14 24.18
C TRP A 264 -2.33 -6.59 24.34
N GLU A 265 -1.58 -6.62 23.25
CA GLU A 265 -0.24 -6.06 23.16
C GLU A 265 0.04 -5.53 21.75
N MET A 266 0.87 -4.51 21.65
CA MET A 266 1.33 -3.99 20.37
C MET A 266 2.43 -4.88 19.79
N THR A 267 2.22 -5.38 18.58
CA THR A 267 3.23 -6.13 17.81
C THR A 267 4.09 -5.17 16.98
N ALA A 268 5.16 -5.72 16.39
CA ALA A 268 6.04 -4.94 15.53
C ALA A 268 5.32 -4.48 14.24
N ASN A 269 4.69 -5.42 13.53
CA ASN A 269 4.14 -5.22 12.17
C ASN A 269 2.72 -5.80 11.95
N ASP A 270 2.11 -6.43 12.95
CA ASP A 270 0.79 -7.10 12.83
C ASP A 270 -0.32 -6.39 13.64
N GLY A 271 -0.13 -5.11 13.97
CA GLY A 271 -1.08 -4.32 14.75
C GLY A 271 -1.13 -4.75 16.21
N ILE A 272 -2.33 -4.76 16.79
CA ILE A 272 -2.57 -5.33 18.11
C ILE A 272 -2.73 -6.85 17.99
N ASN A 273 -2.01 -7.59 18.83
CA ASN A 273 -2.35 -8.98 19.12
C ASN A 273 -3.33 -9.02 20.31
N PHE A 274 -4.61 -9.20 20.03
CA PHE A 274 -5.61 -9.55 21.05
C PHE A 274 -5.46 -11.03 21.37
N ARG A 275 -5.32 -11.38 22.64
CA ARG A 275 -4.95 -12.75 23.01
C ARG A 275 -5.62 -13.24 24.27
N ASP A 276 -5.64 -14.57 24.37
CA ASP A 276 -6.13 -15.32 25.52
C ASP A 276 -7.56 -14.91 25.91
N ALA A 277 -8.41 -14.67 24.90
CA ALA A 277 -9.76 -14.18 25.12
C ALA A 277 -10.64 -15.29 25.65
N THR A 278 -11.19 -15.07 26.84
CA THR A 278 -12.10 -16.02 27.50
C THR A 278 -13.45 -15.37 27.76
N TYR A 279 -14.51 -16.17 27.72
CA TYR A 279 -15.86 -15.78 28.15
C TYR A 279 -16.39 -16.79 29.16
N ASN A 280 -16.78 -16.31 30.35
CA ASN A 280 -17.19 -17.14 31.49
C ASN A 280 -16.19 -18.26 31.84
N GLY A 281 -14.89 -18.00 31.63
CA GLY A 281 -13.80 -18.92 31.91
C GLY A 281 -13.51 -19.95 30.81
N GLN A 282 -14.27 -19.95 29.70
CA GLN A 282 -13.96 -20.75 28.52
C GLN A 282 -13.13 -19.94 27.53
N LEU A 283 -12.07 -20.55 26.98
CA LEU A 283 -11.27 -19.94 25.91
C LEU A 283 -12.13 -19.79 24.65
N ILE A 284 -11.99 -18.65 23.96
CA ILE A 284 -12.70 -18.35 22.72
C ILE A 284 -11.72 -18.25 21.56
N PHE A 285 -10.63 -17.52 21.75
CA PHE A 285 -9.53 -17.44 20.80
C PHE A 285 -8.22 -17.14 21.52
N SER A 286 -7.13 -17.66 20.97
CA SER A 286 -5.79 -17.52 21.53
C SER A 286 -5.04 -16.33 20.98
N SER A 287 -5.27 -15.95 19.73
CA SER A 287 -4.70 -14.76 19.08
C SER A 287 -5.64 -14.21 18.02
N ALA A 288 -5.73 -12.88 17.92
CA ALA A 288 -6.37 -12.19 16.82
C ALA A 288 -5.58 -10.91 16.50
N LYS A 289 -5.21 -10.73 15.23
CA LYS A 289 -4.34 -9.62 14.76
C LYS A 289 -4.53 -9.33 13.28
N ILE A 290 -4.03 -8.18 12.79
CA ILE A 290 -4.00 -7.83 11.37
C ILE A 290 -2.56 -7.88 10.85
N GLY A 291 -2.17 -9.00 10.23
CA GLY A 291 -0.79 -9.16 9.77
C GLY A 291 -0.45 -8.45 8.45
N GLN A 292 -1.43 -7.89 7.73
CA GLN A 292 -1.20 -7.07 6.54
C GLN A 292 -2.42 -6.22 6.22
N ILE A 293 -2.22 -5.02 5.67
CA ILE A 293 -3.27 -4.22 5.04
C ILE A 293 -2.86 -3.95 3.60
N GLU A 294 -3.69 -4.30 2.64
CA GLU A 294 -3.42 -3.97 1.24
C GLU A 294 -4.31 -2.85 0.74
N ALA A 295 -3.69 -1.79 0.23
CA ALA A 295 -4.36 -0.67 -0.43
C ALA A 295 -4.13 -0.74 -1.94
N TRP A 296 -5.11 -1.24 -2.69
CA TRP A 296 -5.07 -1.33 -4.15
C TRP A 296 -5.70 -0.11 -4.81
N TYR A 297 -5.05 0.45 -5.82
CA TYR A 297 -5.52 1.60 -6.60
C TYR A 297 -5.69 1.20 -8.08
N PRO A 298 -6.94 0.92 -8.52
CA PRO A 298 -7.22 0.53 -9.91
C PRO A 298 -6.85 1.60 -10.94
N SER A 299 -6.76 2.87 -10.55
CA SER A 299 -6.41 3.99 -11.42
C SER A 299 -4.95 3.94 -11.90
N TRP A 300 -4.04 3.33 -11.16
CA TRP A 300 -2.64 3.16 -11.57
C TRP A 300 -2.18 1.73 -11.28
N PRO A 301 -2.80 0.74 -11.96
CA PRO A 301 -3.01 -0.65 -11.52
C PRO A 301 -1.88 -1.19 -10.62
N GLY A 302 -1.98 -0.90 -9.33
CA GLY A 302 -0.92 -1.12 -8.35
C GLY A 302 -1.39 -0.74 -6.96
N GLY A 303 -0.58 -1.03 -5.95
CA GLY A 303 -0.99 -0.84 -4.56
C GLY A 303 0.17 -0.91 -3.58
N TYR A 304 -0.16 -0.72 -2.31
CA TYR A 304 0.76 -0.82 -1.19
C TYR A 304 0.35 -1.97 -0.28
N ARG A 305 1.36 -2.57 0.35
CA ARG A 305 1.18 -3.51 1.47
C ARG A 305 1.65 -2.77 2.70
N ASP A 306 0.69 -2.22 3.41
CA ASP A 306 0.89 -1.47 4.62
C ASP A 306 1.00 -2.45 5.79
N GLU A 307 1.87 -2.12 6.73
CA GLU A 307 2.06 -2.82 7.98
C GLU A 307 1.66 -1.83 9.10
N ILE A 308 1.06 -2.33 10.17
CA ILE A 308 0.71 -1.54 11.35
C ILE A 308 1.39 -2.11 12.58
N GLY A 309 1.85 -1.28 13.51
CA GLY A 309 2.60 -1.75 14.68
C GLY A 309 3.75 -0.83 15.06
N PHE A 310 4.46 -1.14 16.14
CA PHE A 310 5.47 -0.22 16.68
C PHE A 310 6.70 -0.04 15.77
N ALA A 311 7.00 -1.02 14.91
CA ALA A 311 8.10 -0.99 13.95
C ALA A 311 7.63 -0.87 12.49
N ALA A 312 6.32 -0.69 12.29
CA ALA A 312 5.68 -0.77 11.00
C ALA A 312 5.69 0.55 10.21
N SER A 313 5.31 0.46 8.93
CA SER A 313 5.18 1.62 8.06
C SER A 313 4.10 2.61 8.50
N VAL A 314 3.00 2.11 9.08
CA VAL A 314 1.92 2.91 9.65
C VAL A 314 1.89 2.73 11.18
N PRO A 315 2.64 3.52 11.96
CA PRO A 315 2.83 3.28 13.38
C PRO A 315 1.63 3.72 14.24
N PRO A 316 1.55 3.25 15.50
CA PRO A 316 0.48 3.61 16.42
C PRO A 316 0.54 5.08 16.83
N PHE A 317 -0.62 5.64 17.15
CA PHE A 317 -0.81 7.04 17.50
C PHE A 317 -1.72 7.16 18.73
N GLY A 318 -1.11 7.62 19.83
CA GLY A 318 -1.77 7.71 21.14
C GLY A 318 -1.98 6.34 21.82
N ASP A 319 -2.25 6.38 23.12
CA ASP A 319 -2.51 5.19 23.93
C ASP A 319 -3.68 4.36 23.38
N THR A 320 -3.64 3.05 23.61
CA THR A 320 -4.70 2.13 23.20
C THR A 320 -5.95 2.42 24.03
N ALA A 321 -7.04 2.78 23.34
CA ALA A 321 -8.27 3.21 23.98
C ALA A 321 -9.10 1.99 24.42
N VAL A 322 -9.62 2.02 25.65
CA VAL A 322 -10.59 1.05 26.15
C VAL A 322 -11.89 1.79 26.48
N ASN A 323 -12.90 1.62 25.63
CA ASN A 323 -14.17 2.33 25.72
C ASN A 323 -15.24 1.44 26.36
N ASP A 324 -16.03 2.00 27.27
CA ASP A 324 -17.21 1.33 27.84
C ASP A 324 -18.42 1.53 26.91
N LEU A 325 -19.07 0.45 26.50
CA LEU A 325 -20.24 0.46 25.61
C LEU A 325 -21.57 0.36 26.39
N GLY A 326 -21.52 0.20 27.71
CA GLY A 326 -22.67 -0.04 28.58
C GLY A 326 -23.03 -1.53 28.68
N ASN A 327 -23.26 -2.21 27.56
CA ASN A 327 -23.49 -3.66 27.50
C ASN A 327 -22.21 -4.45 27.10
N GLY A 328 -21.05 -3.81 27.16
CA GLY A 328 -19.80 -4.37 26.64
C GLY A 328 -18.64 -3.40 26.76
N PHE A 329 -17.52 -3.73 26.15
CA PHE A 329 -16.39 -2.83 26.00
C PHE A 329 -15.75 -2.97 24.62
N GLU A 330 -15.05 -1.91 24.20
CA GLU A 330 -14.27 -1.84 22.97
C GLU A 330 -12.80 -1.60 23.32
N VAL A 331 -11.89 -2.28 22.63
CA VAL A 331 -10.46 -1.95 22.59
C VAL A 331 -10.14 -1.43 21.19
N ARG A 332 -9.44 -0.29 21.10
CA ARG A 332 -9.19 0.43 19.85
C ARG A 332 -7.79 1.02 19.82
N GLN A 333 -7.10 0.86 18.69
CA GLN A 333 -5.88 1.60 18.40
C GLN A 333 -6.01 2.40 17.10
N MET A 334 -5.50 3.64 17.12
CA MET A 334 -5.30 4.45 15.93
C MET A 334 -3.88 4.25 15.41
N PHE A 335 -3.73 4.06 14.10
CA PHE A 335 -2.45 4.00 13.40
C PHE A 335 -2.40 5.09 12.33
N THR A 336 -1.30 5.84 12.26
CA THR A 336 -1.12 6.83 11.19
C THR A 336 0.33 7.22 10.95
N GLU A 337 0.66 7.41 9.69
CA GLU A 337 1.97 7.91 9.26
C GLU A 337 2.17 9.40 9.62
N PHE A 338 1.08 10.17 9.77
CA PHE A 338 1.15 11.63 9.79
C PHE A 338 0.56 12.22 11.07
N THR A 339 1.31 13.16 11.64
CA THR A 339 0.86 13.98 12.76
C THR A 339 -0.01 15.15 12.33
N ARG A 340 -0.42 15.26 11.05
CA ARG A 340 -1.31 16.32 10.55
C ARG A 340 -2.32 15.74 9.58
N TRP A 341 -3.59 15.73 9.99
CA TRP A 341 -4.70 15.14 9.26
C TRP A 341 -5.79 16.20 8.99
N PRO A 342 -6.44 16.22 7.80
CA PRO A 342 -6.30 15.37 6.63
C PRO A 342 -5.39 15.98 5.54
N ASN A 343 -4.47 16.91 5.87
CA ASN A 343 -3.66 17.67 4.89
C ASN A 343 -2.50 16.88 4.28
N CYS A 344 -2.63 15.57 4.16
CA CYS A 344 -1.64 14.70 3.56
C CYS A 344 -2.24 14.02 2.32
N ILE A 345 -1.38 13.61 1.40
CA ILE A 345 -1.75 12.96 0.13
C ILE A 345 -0.98 11.66 0.09
N CYS A 346 -1.65 10.56 -0.26
CA CYS A 346 -1.08 9.21 -0.15
C CYS A 346 -0.65 8.92 1.29
N CYS A 347 -1.58 9.16 2.23
CA CYS A 347 -1.38 8.92 3.64
C CYS A 347 -2.47 8.00 4.17
N TYR A 348 -2.09 7.20 5.16
CA TYR A 348 -2.97 6.24 5.80
C TYR A 348 -3.26 6.59 7.26
N ARG A 349 -4.52 6.34 7.62
CA ARG A 349 -5.02 6.45 8.98
C ARG A 349 -6.03 5.35 9.21
N TYR A 350 -5.66 4.42 10.07
CA TYR A 350 -6.41 3.21 10.35
C TYR A 350 -6.84 3.15 11.80
N GLU A 351 -7.97 2.50 12.06
CA GLU A 351 -8.31 2.01 13.40
C GLU A 351 -8.47 0.50 13.36
N GLU A 352 -7.86 -0.16 14.32
CA GLU A 352 -8.05 -1.58 14.64
C GLU A 352 -8.90 -1.66 15.90
N ILE A 353 -9.96 -2.47 15.86
CA ILE A 353 -11.03 -2.45 16.88
C ILE A 353 -11.45 -3.88 17.21
N THR A 354 -11.61 -4.19 18.49
CA THR A 354 -12.35 -5.37 18.96
C THR A 354 -13.44 -4.96 19.96
N ARG A 355 -14.61 -5.59 19.90
CA ARG A 355 -15.69 -5.36 20.86
C ARG A 355 -16.16 -6.66 21.49
N TYR A 356 -16.56 -6.58 22.75
CA TYR A 356 -17.02 -7.71 23.55
C TYR A 356 -18.27 -7.33 24.31
N PHE A 357 -19.31 -8.16 24.25
CA PHE A 357 -20.64 -7.87 24.82
C PHE A 357 -21.03 -8.86 25.92
N ASP A 358 -21.92 -8.42 26.80
CA ASP A 358 -22.36 -9.16 28.00
C ASP A 358 -23.16 -10.43 27.74
N ASP A 359 -23.60 -10.65 26.51
CA ASP A 359 -24.26 -11.88 26.05
C ASP A 359 -23.28 -12.92 25.48
N GLY A 360 -21.99 -12.58 25.36
CA GLY A 360 -20.96 -13.45 24.80
C GLY A 360 -20.68 -13.23 23.31
N GLN A 361 -21.32 -12.23 22.69
CA GLN A 361 -20.96 -11.76 21.36
C GLN A 361 -19.63 -11.00 21.37
N PHE A 362 -18.92 -11.07 20.25
CA PHE A 362 -17.75 -10.25 19.99
C PHE A 362 -17.61 -9.90 18.50
N GLU A 363 -16.84 -8.84 18.24
CA GLU A 363 -16.67 -8.24 16.91
C GLU A 363 -15.20 -7.88 16.64
N PHE A 364 -14.76 -8.09 15.41
CA PHE A 364 -13.50 -7.57 14.86
C PHE A 364 -13.81 -6.48 13.84
N GLY A 365 -13.25 -5.29 14.05
CA GLY A 365 -13.52 -4.11 13.25
C GLY A 365 -12.24 -3.46 12.73
N PHE A 366 -12.33 -2.95 11.50
CA PHE A 366 -11.28 -2.13 10.90
C PHE A 366 -11.88 -0.88 10.29
N VAL A 367 -11.18 0.25 10.39
CA VAL A 367 -11.61 1.54 9.83
C VAL A 367 -10.47 2.16 9.05
N SER A 368 -10.67 2.41 7.76
CA SER A 368 -9.83 3.30 6.96
C SER A 368 -10.46 4.67 6.86
N HIS A 369 -9.77 5.67 7.43
CA HIS A 369 -10.17 7.06 7.35
C HIS A 369 -9.72 7.70 6.01
N GLY A 370 -8.96 6.99 5.18
CA GLY A 370 -8.43 7.47 3.90
C GLY A 370 -7.21 8.39 4.07
N PRO A 371 -7.06 9.46 3.27
CA PRO A 371 -7.67 9.57 1.97
C PRO A 371 -6.88 8.84 0.88
N GLY A 372 -5.84 8.07 1.25
CA GLY A 372 -5.05 7.28 0.32
C GLY A 372 -4.42 8.11 -0.81
N CYS A 373 -3.96 7.40 -1.83
CA CYS A 373 -3.18 7.95 -2.94
C CYS A 373 -4.05 8.38 -4.13
N ASP A 374 -5.29 7.90 -4.23
CA ASP A 374 -6.23 8.22 -5.31
C ASP A 374 -7.70 8.07 -4.89
N ASP A 375 -8.65 8.51 -5.73
CA ASP A 375 -10.11 8.49 -5.47
C ASP A 375 -10.72 7.09 -5.44
N VAL A 376 -10.17 6.17 -6.22
CA VAL A 376 -10.63 4.79 -6.32
C VAL A 376 -9.57 3.89 -5.70
N SER A 377 -9.95 3.20 -4.65
CA SER A 377 -9.11 2.26 -3.93
C SER A 377 -9.91 1.14 -3.28
N ILE A 378 -9.25 0.03 -3.02
CA ILE A 378 -9.80 -1.10 -2.28
C ILE A 378 -8.84 -1.41 -1.13
N TYR A 379 -9.34 -1.36 0.10
CA TYR A 379 -8.58 -1.76 1.29
C TYR A 379 -8.91 -3.20 1.67
N ARG A 380 -7.87 -4.00 1.92
CA ARG A 380 -7.95 -5.40 2.34
C ARG A 380 -7.14 -5.60 3.64
N PRO A 381 -7.71 -5.38 4.84
CA PRO A 381 -7.06 -5.80 6.08
C PRO A 381 -7.16 -7.34 6.22
N PHE A 382 -6.08 -8.00 6.59
CA PHE A 382 -6.03 -9.45 6.75
C PHE A 382 -6.10 -9.81 8.23
N TRP A 383 -7.33 -9.92 8.76
CA TRP A 383 -7.55 -10.43 10.11
C TRP A 383 -7.21 -11.92 10.15
N ARG A 384 -6.34 -12.29 11.08
CA ARG A 384 -6.02 -13.67 11.44
C ARG A 384 -6.53 -13.94 12.85
N ILE A 385 -7.33 -14.98 13.03
CA ILE A 385 -7.95 -15.33 14.30
C ILE A 385 -7.71 -16.83 14.57
N ASP A 386 -6.89 -17.13 15.56
CA ASP A 386 -6.61 -18.46 16.09
C ASP A 386 -7.74 -18.86 17.05
N LEU A 387 -8.76 -19.54 16.52
CA LEU A 387 -9.94 -19.95 17.28
C LEU A 387 -9.60 -21.18 18.11
N ASP A 388 -9.84 -21.06 19.41
CA ASP A 388 -9.59 -22.12 20.38
C ASP A 388 -10.82 -22.24 21.29
N LEU A 389 -11.95 -22.67 20.71
CA LEU A 389 -13.21 -22.75 21.46
C LEU A 389 -13.07 -23.81 22.56
N ASN A 390 -12.98 -23.36 23.80
CA ASN A 390 -12.75 -24.21 24.98
C ASN A 390 -11.43 -25.05 24.91
N GLY A 391 -10.50 -24.62 24.06
CA GLY A 391 -9.18 -25.21 23.89
C GLY A 391 -8.79 -25.30 22.40
N PRO A 392 -7.53 -25.68 22.10
CA PRO A 392 -7.03 -25.74 20.72
C PRO A 392 -7.37 -27.03 19.98
N GLU A 393 -8.34 -27.81 20.44
CA GLU A 393 -8.66 -29.10 19.82
C GLU A 393 -10.18 -29.26 19.77
N ASN A 394 -10.66 -30.02 18.78
CA ASN A 394 -12.06 -30.39 18.59
C ASN A 394 -12.99 -29.29 18.07
N ASP A 395 -12.44 -28.17 17.61
CA ASP A 395 -13.22 -27.15 16.93
C ASP A 395 -13.74 -27.71 15.61
N SER A 396 -15.02 -27.48 15.33
CA SER A 396 -15.67 -27.96 14.10
C SER A 396 -16.20 -26.80 13.30
N VAL A 397 -16.15 -26.91 11.97
CA VAL A 397 -16.48 -25.81 11.04
C VAL A 397 -17.59 -26.22 10.10
N TRP A 398 -18.61 -25.37 9.98
CA TRP A 398 -19.71 -25.56 9.06
C TRP A 398 -19.95 -24.31 8.22
N LEU A 399 -20.10 -24.53 6.92
CA LEU A 399 -20.41 -23.49 5.95
C LEU A 399 -21.88 -23.58 5.55
N PHE A 400 -22.56 -22.44 5.45
CA PHE A 400 -23.88 -22.40 4.85
C PHE A 400 -23.76 -22.32 3.33
N ASP A 401 -24.17 -23.39 2.64
CA ASP A 401 -24.26 -23.46 1.19
C ASP A 401 -25.73 -23.41 0.76
N LYS A 402 -26.17 -22.19 0.45
CA LYS A 402 -27.47 -21.80 -0.16
C LYS A 402 -28.73 -22.18 0.62
N THR A 403 -28.86 -23.45 1.01
CA THR A 403 -30.05 -24.03 1.63
C THR A 403 -29.75 -24.92 2.82
N GLN A 404 -28.49 -25.24 3.09
CA GLN A 404 -28.11 -26.16 4.17
C GLN A 404 -26.75 -25.81 4.78
N TRP A 405 -26.57 -26.23 6.02
CA TRP A 405 -25.27 -26.23 6.68
C TRP A 405 -24.50 -27.49 6.28
N ILE A 406 -23.26 -27.34 5.83
CA ILE A 406 -22.37 -28.43 5.46
C ILE A 406 -21.15 -28.38 6.36
N GLU A 407 -20.78 -29.52 6.93
CA GLU A 407 -19.54 -29.64 7.68
C GLU A 407 -18.35 -29.61 6.73
N GLU A 408 -17.40 -28.72 6.99
CA GLU A 408 -16.18 -28.58 6.21
C GLU A 408 -15.05 -29.33 6.92
N THR A 409 -14.68 -30.49 6.37
CA THR A 409 -13.67 -31.38 6.95
C THR A 409 -12.25 -31.09 6.46
N ARG A 410 -12.10 -30.11 5.58
CA ARG A 410 -10.87 -29.70 4.92
C ARG A 410 -10.80 -28.19 4.87
N GLU A 411 -9.59 -27.67 4.85
CA GLU A 411 -9.35 -26.25 4.66
C GLU A 411 -10.04 -25.72 3.40
N PHE A 412 -10.54 -24.49 3.47
CA PHE A 412 -11.27 -23.90 2.35
C PHE A 412 -11.25 -22.38 2.34
N GLU A 413 -11.57 -21.82 1.18
CA GLU A 413 -11.91 -20.42 1.02
C GLU A 413 -13.38 -20.26 0.61
N THR A 414 -14.04 -19.20 1.08
CA THR A 414 -15.41 -18.85 0.65
C THR A 414 -15.56 -17.37 0.36
N TYR A 415 -16.32 -17.06 -0.69
CA TYR A 415 -16.60 -15.69 -1.13
C TYR A 415 -17.87 -15.61 -1.99
N PRO A 416 -18.65 -14.51 -1.89
CA PRO A 416 -18.55 -13.47 -0.88
C PRO A 416 -19.28 -13.88 0.41
N VAL A 417 -18.75 -13.47 1.55
CA VAL A 417 -19.25 -13.84 2.89
C VAL A 417 -20.67 -13.33 3.18
N VAL A 418 -21.10 -12.34 2.42
CA VAL A 418 -22.36 -11.60 2.56
C VAL A 418 -23.46 -12.10 1.61
N LYS A 419 -23.29 -13.27 1.00
CA LYS A 419 -24.28 -13.95 0.14
C LYS A 419 -24.45 -15.41 0.56
N ASP A 420 -25.57 -15.99 0.13
CA ASP A 420 -25.95 -17.37 0.46
C ASP A 420 -25.83 -17.60 1.97
N LEU A 421 -26.59 -16.81 2.72
CA LEU A 421 -26.62 -16.79 4.19
C LEU A 421 -27.72 -17.70 4.72
N SER A 422 -27.54 -18.19 5.95
CA SER A 422 -28.57 -18.92 6.67
C SER A 422 -29.84 -18.07 6.86
N PRO A 423 -30.99 -18.66 7.21
CA PRO A 423 -32.19 -17.89 7.56
C PRO A 423 -31.95 -16.83 8.66
N GLU A 424 -30.99 -17.08 9.54
CA GLU A 424 -30.55 -16.18 10.61
C GLU A 424 -29.53 -15.12 10.16
N GLY A 425 -29.01 -15.21 8.92
CA GLY A 425 -28.09 -14.22 8.35
C GLY A 425 -26.60 -14.57 8.48
N HIS A 426 -26.26 -15.83 8.78
CA HIS A 426 -24.88 -16.25 9.02
C HIS A 426 -24.30 -17.04 7.85
N LYS A 427 -22.97 -16.93 7.66
CA LYS A 427 -22.26 -17.67 6.59
C LYS A 427 -21.54 -18.90 7.11
N LEU A 428 -20.98 -18.79 8.30
CA LEU A 428 -20.09 -19.78 8.92
C LEU A 428 -20.57 -20.06 10.35
N ALA A 429 -20.34 -21.29 10.80
CA ALA A 429 -20.56 -21.72 12.17
C ALA A 429 -19.32 -22.45 12.68
N THR A 430 -18.93 -22.16 13.92
CA THR A 430 -17.85 -22.86 14.62
C THR A 430 -18.32 -23.35 15.98
N PHE A 431 -17.80 -24.48 16.46
CA PHE A 431 -18.16 -25.02 17.77
C PHE A 431 -17.13 -25.97 18.37
N ASP A 432 -17.11 -26.04 19.70
CA ASP A 432 -16.59 -27.14 20.51
C ASP A 432 -17.65 -27.49 21.58
N GLY A 433 -18.14 -28.73 21.57
CA GLY A 433 -19.14 -29.20 22.52
C GLY A 433 -20.39 -28.30 22.58
N ASP A 434 -20.57 -27.62 23.71
CA ASP A 434 -21.69 -26.70 24.01
C ASP A 434 -21.36 -25.23 23.71
N LEU A 435 -20.17 -24.91 23.18
CA LEU A 435 -19.76 -23.55 22.80
C LEU A 435 -19.96 -23.40 21.30
N HIS A 436 -20.87 -22.51 20.88
CA HIS A 436 -21.23 -22.35 19.46
C HIS A 436 -21.22 -20.89 19.07
N TYR A 437 -20.53 -20.58 17.98
CA TYR A 437 -20.57 -19.28 17.35
C TYR A 437 -21.12 -19.36 15.93
N ARG A 438 -21.84 -18.31 15.53
CA ARG A 438 -22.22 -18.04 14.14
C ARG A 438 -21.61 -16.75 13.68
N TRP A 439 -21.06 -16.77 12.47
CA TRP A 439 -20.28 -15.66 11.94
C TRP A 439 -21.03 -14.97 10.83
N SER A 440 -21.05 -13.65 10.90
CA SER A 440 -21.59 -12.78 9.86
C SER A 440 -20.66 -11.58 9.66
N MET A 441 -20.66 -11.03 8.45
CA MET A 441 -19.98 -9.78 8.14
C MET A 441 -21.03 -8.70 7.94
N ALA A 442 -20.93 -7.60 8.69
CA ALA A 442 -21.78 -6.44 8.46
C ALA A 442 -21.32 -5.70 7.20
N ARG A 443 -22.27 -5.36 6.33
CA ARG A 443 -22.03 -4.35 5.28
C ARG A 443 -22.14 -2.98 5.91
N THR A 444 -21.01 -2.32 5.98
CA THR A 444 -20.81 -1.01 6.61
C THR A 444 -20.84 0.11 5.58
N ASP A 445 -20.51 -0.18 4.32
CA ASP A 445 -20.82 0.69 3.19
C ASP A 445 -22.35 0.87 3.02
N PRO A 446 -22.88 2.12 3.11
CA PRO A 446 -24.29 2.40 2.88
C PRO A 446 -24.78 2.06 1.46
N LEU A 447 -23.86 1.84 0.51
CA LEU A 447 -24.15 1.43 -0.87
C LEU A 447 -24.13 -0.10 -1.02
N GLY A 448 -23.81 -0.83 0.05
CA GLY A 448 -23.86 -2.28 0.13
C GLY A 448 -22.93 -2.98 -0.84
N LEU A 449 -21.77 -2.42 -1.18
CA LEU A 449 -20.79 -3.04 -2.07
C LEU A 449 -19.69 -3.80 -1.35
N ASP A 450 -19.51 -3.57 -0.05
CA ASP A 450 -18.53 -4.32 0.72
C ASP A 450 -18.82 -5.82 0.65
N GLU A 451 -17.80 -6.57 0.29
CA GLU A 451 -17.77 -8.02 0.29
C GLU A 451 -16.54 -8.46 1.09
N GLY A 452 -16.35 -9.76 1.25
CA GLY A 452 -15.18 -10.28 1.95
C GLY A 452 -14.98 -11.75 1.66
N TYR A 453 -13.76 -12.21 1.89
CA TYR A 453 -13.37 -13.60 1.92
C TYR A 453 -13.33 -14.08 3.38
N LEU A 454 -13.67 -15.35 3.59
CA LEU A 454 -13.18 -16.10 4.75
C LEU A 454 -12.30 -17.23 4.24
N PHE A 455 -11.20 -17.48 4.95
CA PHE A 455 -10.37 -18.67 4.78
C PHE A 455 -10.32 -19.39 6.12
N LEU A 456 -10.50 -20.70 6.09
CA LEU A 456 -10.44 -21.55 7.27
C LEU A 456 -9.33 -22.56 7.04
N LEU A 457 -8.31 -22.47 7.90
CA LEU A 457 -7.10 -23.29 7.83
C LEU A 457 -6.92 -24.06 9.14
N GLN A 458 -6.20 -25.17 9.08
CA GLN A 458 -5.67 -25.82 10.26
C GLN A 458 -4.55 -24.95 10.83
N TRP A 459 -4.44 -24.89 12.16
CA TRP A 459 -3.36 -24.14 12.79
C TRP A 459 -1.97 -24.68 12.42
N ASN A 460 -1.10 -23.75 12.04
CA ASN A 460 0.31 -24.00 11.81
C ASN A 460 1.12 -22.77 12.23
N GLU A 461 2.18 -23.00 13.01
CA GLU A 461 3.07 -21.96 13.52
C GLU A 461 3.69 -21.08 12.41
N GLN A 462 3.89 -21.63 11.21
CA GLN A 462 4.50 -20.90 10.10
C GLN A 462 3.48 -20.09 9.27
N GLU A 463 2.20 -20.14 9.63
CA GLU A 463 1.09 -19.57 8.85
C GLU A 463 0.48 -18.36 9.56
N GLY A 464 1.36 -17.40 9.86
CA GLY A 464 1.01 -16.10 10.41
C GLY A 464 0.81 -16.05 11.93
N GLU A 465 1.18 -17.10 12.67
CA GLU A 465 1.28 -16.99 14.14
C GLU A 465 2.33 -15.97 14.56
N GLY A 466 3.51 -16.05 13.94
CA GLY A 466 4.52 -15.00 13.98
C GLY A 466 4.20 -13.83 13.03
N PRO A 467 5.14 -12.88 12.93
CA PRO A 467 5.09 -11.77 11.99
C PRO A 467 4.89 -12.24 10.54
N ILE A 468 4.04 -11.55 9.78
CA ILE A 468 3.81 -11.88 8.36
C ILE A 468 4.68 -11.02 7.47
N THR A 469 5.68 -11.64 6.82
CA THR A 469 6.43 -10.97 5.76
C THR A 469 5.53 -10.75 4.54
N THR A 470 5.39 -9.50 4.11
CA THR A 470 4.62 -9.14 2.90
C THR A 470 5.11 -9.89 1.67
N GLY A 471 4.23 -10.26 0.72
CA GLY A 471 4.59 -11.03 -0.48
C GLY A 471 4.38 -10.30 -1.82
N PRO A 472 4.44 -10.99 -2.98
CA PRO A 472 4.25 -10.37 -4.30
C PRO A 472 2.88 -9.70 -4.47
N GLY A 473 2.74 -8.79 -5.45
CA GLY A 473 1.52 -7.97 -5.61
C GLY A 473 0.29 -8.74 -6.13
N ASP A 474 -0.91 -8.33 -5.69
CA ASP A 474 -2.28 -8.80 -6.03
C ASP A 474 -2.59 -10.31 -5.96
N THR A 475 -1.54 -11.13 -5.98
CA THR A 475 -1.57 -12.58 -6.09
C THR A 475 -1.21 -13.24 -4.77
N PHE A 476 -0.49 -12.52 -3.91
CA PHE A 476 -0.20 -12.96 -2.56
C PHE A 476 -1.37 -12.60 -1.64
N ILE A 477 -2.16 -13.62 -1.33
CA ILE A 477 -3.15 -13.60 -0.27
C ILE A 477 -2.63 -14.60 0.76
N PRO A 478 -2.03 -14.17 1.89
CA PRO A 478 -1.35 -15.06 2.82
C PRO A 478 -2.10 -16.36 3.10
N PRO A 479 -3.37 -16.34 3.57
CA PRO A 479 -4.09 -17.58 3.85
C PRO A 479 -4.30 -18.47 2.61
N ARG A 480 -4.48 -17.90 1.42
CA ARG A 480 -4.66 -18.70 0.20
C ARG A 480 -3.40 -19.48 -0.17
N GLN A 481 -2.21 -18.97 0.17
CA GLN A 481 -0.95 -19.65 -0.17
C GLN A 481 -0.74 -20.90 0.69
N TRP A 482 -1.41 -21.00 1.83
CA TRP A 482 -1.23 -22.05 2.81
C TRP A 482 -2.29 -23.15 2.76
N ILE A 483 -3.45 -22.89 2.14
CA ILE A 483 -4.45 -23.93 1.91
C ILE A 483 -3.83 -25.11 1.14
N ASP A 484 -3.78 -26.28 1.79
CA ASP A 484 -3.17 -27.48 1.23
C ASP A 484 -4.00 -28.77 1.42
N GLU A 485 -5.30 -28.60 1.74
CA GLU A 485 -6.28 -29.67 1.96
C GLU A 485 -6.01 -30.48 3.24
N ASP A 486 -5.41 -29.84 4.24
CA ASP A 486 -5.26 -30.41 5.57
C ASP A 486 -6.62 -30.60 6.27
N PRO A 487 -6.71 -31.53 7.26
CA PRO A 487 -7.91 -31.73 8.05
C PRO A 487 -8.30 -30.46 8.82
N LEU A 488 -9.58 -30.11 8.81
CA LEU A 488 -10.07 -28.89 9.47
C LEU A 488 -10.98 -29.21 10.67
N SER A 489 -12.20 -29.71 10.43
CA SER A 489 -13.13 -30.06 11.51
C SER A 489 -12.54 -31.12 12.45
N GLY A 490 -12.44 -30.79 13.73
CA GLY A 490 -11.82 -31.58 14.80
C GLY A 490 -10.45 -31.08 15.25
N GLU A 491 -9.84 -30.14 14.54
CA GLU A 491 -8.47 -29.64 14.78
C GLU A 491 -8.49 -28.19 15.34
N ASN A 492 -7.32 -27.59 15.62
CA ASN A 492 -7.23 -26.15 15.86
C ASN A 492 -7.51 -25.39 14.55
N ILE A 493 -8.44 -24.44 14.58
CA ILE A 493 -8.89 -23.71 13.41
C ILE A 493 -8.43 -22.25 13.43
N VAL A 494 -7.79 -21.83 12.35
CA VAL A 494 -7.48 -20.42 12.10
C VAL A 494 -8.47 -19.84 11.11
N LEU A 495 -9.24 -18.87 11.56
CA LEU A 495 -10.15 -18.07 10.75
C LEU A 495 -9.44 -16.81 10.23
N TRP A 496 -9.37 -16.68 8.92
CA TRP A 496 -8.97 -15.45 8.26
C TRP A 496 -10.16 -14.71 7.71
N HIS A 497 -10.25 -13.42 8.03
CA HIS A 497 -11.24 -12.52 7.45
C HIS A 497 -10.56 -11.43 6.63
N VAL A 498 -10.89 -11.38 5.34
CA VAL A 498 -10.33 -10.41 4.40
C VAL A 498 -11.48 -9.64 3.73
N PRO A 499 -11.94 -8.53 4.32
CA PRO A 499 -12.95 -7.68 3.72
C PRO A 499 -12.38 -6.88 2.55
N LEU A 500 -13.24 -6.52 1.60
CA LEU A 500 -12.94 -5.74 0.40
C LEU A 500 -13.62 -4.38 0.49
N LEU A 501 -12.94 -3.40 1.09
CA LEU A 501 -13.51 -2.08 1.36
C LEU A 501 -13.26 -1.16 0.18
N THR A 502 -14.27 -1.01 -0.67
CA THR A 502 -14.16 -0.27 -1.93
C THR A 502 -14.52 1.19 -1.72
N THR A 503 -13.62 2.11 -2.07
CA THR A 503 -13.96 3.54 -2.08
C THR A 503 -14.93 3.85 -3.20
N LYS A 504 -16.03 4.51 -2.86
CA LYS A 504 -17.04 4.94 -3.83
C LYS A 504 -17.62 6.29 -3.47
N ARG A 505 -17.62 7.17 -4.48
CA ARG A 505 -18.30 8.46 -4.43
C ARG A 505 -19.81 8.27 -4.57
N GLY A 506 -20.56 8.60 -3.52
CA GLY A 506 -22.02 8.67 -3.51
C GLY A 506 -22.50 9.88 -2.70
N GLY A 507 -23.74 10.32 -2.90
CA GLY A 507 -24.37 11.31 -2.01
C GLY A 507 -25.32 10.62 -1.03
N PRO A 508 -25.39 10.99 0.26
CA PRO A 508 -24.57 11.96 1.00
C PRO A 508 -23.30 11.37 1.66
N TRP A 509 -23.00 10.09 1.44
CA TRP A 509 -21.90 9.37 2.10
C TRP A 509 -20.87 8.84 1.10
N TRP A 510 -19.59 9.00 1.42
CA TRP A 510 -18.46 8.51 0.65
C TRP A 510 -17.42 7.93 1.60
N CYS A 511 -17.03 6.66 1.37
CA CYS A 511 -15.81 6.00 1.85
C CYS A 511 -14.56 6.65 1.20
N GLN A 512 -14.29 7.91 1.55
CA GLN A 512 -13.01 8.67 1.39
C GLN A 512 -13.21 10.13 1.84
N PRO A 513 -12.18 10.81 2.37
CA PRO A 513 -12.19 12.27 2.54
C PRO A 513 -12.03 12.99 1.20
N ASP A 514 -13.08 13.70 0.81
CA ASP A 514 -13.05 14.90 -0.06
C ASP A 514 -13.94 15.97 0.63
N PRO A 515 -13.76 17.30 0.42
CA PRO A 515 -14.10 18.32 1.42
C PRO A 515 -15.61 18.52 1.55
N ASP A 516 -16.19 17.86 2.55
CA ASP A 516 -17.29 18.38 3.35
C ASP A 516 -17.26 17.66 4.71
N PRO A 517 -17.91 18.19 5.77
CA PRO A 517 -17.91 17.56 7.10
C PRO A 517 -18.64 16.21 7.13
N ASP A 518 -19.23 15.78 6.02
CA ASP A 518 -20.00 14.56 5.85
C ASP A 518 -19.16 13.44 5.20
N PHE A 519 -18.00 13.09 5.78
CA PHE A 519 -17.25 11.90 5.36
C PHE A 519 -17.72 10.66 6.13
N SER A 520 -17.83 9.52 5.44
CA SER A 520 -18.00 8.22 6.10
C SER A 520 -16.68 7.47 5.95
N PRO A 521 -16.02 7.01 7.02
CA PRO A 521 -14.85 6.16 6.84
C PRO A 521 -15.25 4.84 6.17
N CYS A 522 -14.27 4.15 5.58
CA CYS A 522 -14.45 2.79 5.10
C CYS A 522 -14.26 1.86 6.29
N ASN A 523 -15.34 1.39 6.90
CA ASN A 523 -15.27 0.46 8.02
C ASN A 523 -15.67 -0.95 7.60
N THR A 524 -15.42 -1.92 8.46
CA THR A 524 -15.87 -3.30 8.33
C THR A 524 -16.03 -3.92 9.71
N GLU A 525 -16.89 -4.93 9.81
CA GLU A 525 -17.14 -5.63 11.06
C GLU A 525 -17.45 -7.09 10.78
N LEU A 526 -16.63 -7.98 11.35
CA LEU A 526 -16.91 -9.40 11.45
C LEU A 526 -17.45 -9.68 12.85
N ARG A 527 -18.62 -10.28 12.92
CA ARG A 527 -19.33 -10.53 14.16
C ARG A 527 -19.49 -12.02 14.41
N ALA A 528 -19.25 -12.43 15.66
CA ALA A 528 -19.50 -13.77 16.17
C ALA A 528 -20.64 -13.74 17.19
N ASP A 529 -21.75 -14.39 16.86
CA ASP A 529 -22.93 -14.51 17.71
C ASP A 529 -22.92 -15.84 18.48
N PRO A 530 -23.03 -15.84 19.82
CA PRO A 530 -23.24 -17.06 20.58
C PRO A 530 -24.62 -17.62 20.24
N MET A 531 -24.69 -18.87 19.80
CA MET A 531 -25.94 -19.52 19.41
C MET A 531 -26.07 -20.93 20.02
N GLY A 532 -27.20 -21.59 19.81
CA GLY A 532 -27.39 -22.98 20.22
C GLY A 532 -26.89 -23.99 19.19
N GLU A 533 -27.28 -25.26 19.40
CA GLU A 533 -27.04 -26.36 18.47
C GLU A 533 -27.38 -25.98 17.02
N LEU A 534 -26.53 -26.43 16.10
CA LEU A 534 -26.71 -26.19 14.69
C LEU A 534 -27.89 -27.00 14.16
N ARG A 535 -28.94 -26.31 13.68
CA ARG A 535 -30.07 -26.94 13.00
C ARG A 535 -29.97 -26.74 11.50
N GLN A 536 -30.39 -27.74 10.74
CA GLN A 536 -30.67 -27.54 9.32
C GLN A 536 -31.92 -26.66 9.15
N PRO A 537 -31.98 -25.81 8.11
CA PRO A 537 -33.19 -25.05 7.80
C PRO A 537 -34.39 -25.97 7.56
N SER A 538 -35.57 -25.51 7.96
CA SER A 538 -36.84 -26.19 7.68
C SER A 538 -37.17 -26.14 6.19
N ALA A 539 -38.04 -27.04 5.71
CA ALA A 539 -38.47 -27.04 4.31
C ALA A 539 -39.11 -25.71 3.86
N GLU A 540 -39.77 -24.99 4.78
CA GLU A 540 -40.34 -23.66 4.51
C GLU A 540 -39.24 -22.61 4.34
N GLU A 541 -38.21 -22.63 5.18
CA GLU A 541 -37.05 -21.73 5.07
C GLU A 541 -36.22 -22.02 3.81
N VAL A 542 -36.00 -23.31 3.49
CA VAL A 542 -35.36 -23.72 2.23
C VAL A 542 -36.15 -23.18 1.03
N ALA A 543 -37.47 -23.37 1.02
CA ALA A 543 -38.30 -22.83 -0.05
C ALA A 543 -38.21 -21.30 -0.15
N GLN A 544 -38.09 -20.58 0.97
CA GLN A 544 -37.89 -19.12 0.96
C GLN A 544 -36.52 -18.73 0.38
N LEU A 545 -35.44 -19.43 0.77
CA LEU A 545 -34.09 -19.21 0.25
C LEU A 545 -34.00 -19.52 -1.26
N GLU A 546 -34.63 -20.61 -1.70
CA GLU A 546 -34.73 -20.96 -3.12
C GLU A 546 -35.56 -19.93 -3.90
N LEU A 547 -36.63 -19.39 -3.32
CA LEU A 547 -37.42 -18.32 -3.93
C LEU A 547 -36.62 -17.01 -4.05
N GLN A 548 -35.85 -16.65 -3.03
CA GLN A 548 -34.94 -15.49 -3.09
C GLN A 548 -33.87 -15.68 -4.17
N SER A 549 -33.31 -16.88 -4.27
CA SER A 549 -32.32 -17.25 -5.29
C SER A 549 -32.93 -17.23 -6.71
N ALA A 550 -34.12 -17.80 -6.89
CA ALA A 550 -34.83 -17.88 -8.17
C ALA A 550 -35.37 -16.53 -8.65
N ALA A 551 -35.73 -15.63 -7.73
CA ALA A 551 -36.06 -14.23 -8.04
C ALA A 551 -34.87 -13.46 -8.60
N THR A 552 -33.64 -13.93 -8.33
CA THR A 552 -32.40 -13.31 -8.83
C THR A 552 -32.01 -13.83 -10.23
N THR A 553 -32.58 -14.96 -10.70
CA THR A 553 -32.15 -15.64 -11.95
C THR A 553 -33.18 -15.67 -13.09
N THR A 554 -34.35 -15.04 -12.97
CA THR A 554 -35.37 -15.00 -14.06
C THR A 554 -35.65 -13.57 -14.53
N PRO A 555 -35.47 -13.22 -15.82
CA PRO A 555 -35.90 -11.92 -16.34
C PRO A 555 -37.43 -11.90 -16.43
N ALA A 556 -38.08 -11.21 -15.48
CA ALA A 556 -39.52 -11.05 -15.44
C ALA A 556 -39.96 -9.65 -15.88
N SER A 557 -40.94 -9.59 -16.77
CA SER A 557 -41.64 -8.36 -17.20
C SER A 557 -42.32 -7.65 -16.01
N PRO A 558 -42.39 -6.30 -16.00
CA PRO A 558 -42.67 -5.54 -14.79
C PRO A 558 -44.17 -5.43 -14.47
N THR A 559 -44.53 -5.63 -13.20
CA THR A 559 -45.64 -4.94 -12.54
C THR A 559 -45.26 -4.68 -11.07
N SER A 560 -45.37 -3.41 -10.64
CA SER A 560 -44.93 -2.77 -9.38
C SER A 560 -45.69 -3.24 -8.12
N VAL A 561 -45.18 -3.27 -6.86
CA VAL A 561 -44.41 -2.30 -6.00
C VAL A 561 -43.77 -3.06 -4.77
N PRO A 562 -42.93 -2.47 -3.86
CA PRO A 562 -41.45 -2.40 -3.89
C PRO A 562 -40.70 -3.05 -2.68
N GLN A 563 -39.58 -3.71 -2.94
CA GLN A 563 -38.46 -3.95 -2.00
C GLN A 563 -37.16 -3.65 -2.80
N PRO A 564 -36.11 -3.03 -2.21
CA PRO A 564 -35.07 -2.39 -2.99
C PRO A 564 -34.13 -3.43 -3.61
N THR A 565 -34.27 -3.58 -4.92
CA THR A 565 -33.27 -4.22 -5.77
C THR A 565 -32.05 -3.30 -5.87
N ALA A 566 -30.86 -3.84 -5.65
CA ALA A 566 -29.60 -3.20 -6.03
C ALA A 566 -29.52 -3.10 -7.55
N THR A 567 -30.22 -2.12 -8.12
CA THR A 567 -29.95 -1.63 -9.47
C THR A 567 -28.57 -0.98 -9.43
N PRO A 568 -27.66 -1.24 -10.39
CA PRO A 568 -26.53 -0.36 -10.63
C PRO A 568 -27.05 1.07 -10.61
N HIS A 569 -26.63 1.89 -9.65
CA HIS A 569 -27.26 3.20 -9.44
C HIS A 569 -27.30 3.94 -10.79
N PRO A 570 -28.50 4.26 -11.31
CA PRO A 570 -28.63 5.04 -12.53
C PRO A 570 -27.78 6.30 -12.36
N ILE A 571 -27.03 6.63 -13.39
CA ILE A 571 -26.22 7.85 -13.34
C ILE A 571 -27.21 9.01 -13.35
N GLY A 572 -27.21 9.84 -12.30
CA GLY A 572 -28.07 11.02 -12.24
C GLY A 572 -27.58 12.11 -13.19
N GLY A 573 -28.50 12.92 -13.70
CA GLY A 573 -28.20 14.06 -14.57
C GLY A 573 -28.88 13.96 -15.94
N ASP A 574 -29.27 15.12 -16.45
CA ASP A 574 -29.90 15.26 -17.77
C ASP A 574 -28.99 16.02 -18.75
N THR A 575 -27.95 16.70 -18.23
CA THR A 575 -26.92 17.34 -19.04
C THR A 575 -25.70 16.44 -19.19
N ALA A 576 -24.95 16.61 -20.28
CA ALA A 576 -23.77 15.80 -20.54
C ALA A 576 -22.72 15.95 -19.43
N GLU A 577 -22.54 17.17 -18.92
CA GLU A 577 -21.62 17.51 -17.83
C GLU A 577 -21.98 16.75 -16.53
N GLU A 578 -23.25 16.78 -16.12
CA GLU A 578 -23.72 16.06 -14.94
C GLU A 578 -23.58 14.54 -15.09
N ILE A 579 -23.97 14.01 -16.26
CA ILE A 579 -23.86 12.57 -16.54
C ILE A 579 -22.39 12.15 -16.53
N ILE A 580 -21.49 12.90 -17.17
CA ILE A 580 -20.05 12.60 -17.24
C ILE A 580 -19.40 12.61 -15.85
N LEU A 581 -19.76 13.57 -15.00
CA LEU A 581 -19.24 13.67 -13.64
C LEU A 581 -19.78 12.54 -12.74
N ASN A 582 -21.09 12.29 -12.78
CA ASN A 582 -21.73 11.26 -11.96
C ASN A 582 -21.43 9.83 -12.45
N ALA A 583 -21.10 9.67 -13.72
CA ALA A 583 -20.58 8.42 -14.29
C ALA A 583 -19.14 8.12 -13.88
N GLY A 584 -18.40 9.13 -13.38
CA GLY A 584 -16.98 9.01 -13.04
C GLY A 584 -16.03 9.08 -14.24
N CYS A 585 -16.51 9.46 -15.43
CA CYS A 585 -15.69 9.50 -16.65
C CYS A 585 -14.47 10.45 -16.50
N GLY A 586 -14.65 11.57 -15.80
CA GLY A 586 -13.59 12.55 -15.55
C GLY A 586 -12.48 12.08 -14.59
N ALA A 587 -12.65 10.95 -13.90
CA ALA A 587 -11.62 10.35 -13.06
C ALA A 587 -10.51 9.69 -13.88
N CYS A 588 -10.86 9.14 -15.06
CA CYS A 588 -9.93 8.44 -15.94
C CYS A 588 -9.58 9.24 -17.20
N HIS A 589 -10.48 10.08 -17.69
CA HIS A 589 -10.32 10.83 -18.93
C HIS A 589 -10.22 12.32 -18.68
N LYS A 590 -9.44 13.01 -19.52
CA LYS A 590 -9.61 14.43 -19.76
C LYS A 590 -10.61 14.63 -20.90
N ILE A 591 -11.66 15.42 -20.68
CA ILE A 591 -12.80 15.59 -21.58
C ILE A 591 -13.06 17.08 -21.78
N GLY A 592 -12.41 17.67 -22.77
CA GLY A 592 -12.50 19.11 -23.02
C GLY A 592 -11.90 19.90 -21.87
N SER A 593 -12.72 20.71 -21.19
CA SER A 593 -12.36 21.42 -19.96
C SER A 593 -12.71 20.66 -18.67
N MET A 594 -13.30 19.47 -18.76
CA MET A 594 -13.66 18.61 -17.63
C MET A 594 -12.68 17.44 -17.49
N GLY A 595 -12.45 16.96 -16.27
CA GLY A 595 -11.50 15.88 -15.99
C GLY A 595 -10.05 16.34 -16.14
N GLU A 596 -9.32 16.44 -15.03
CA GLU A 596 -7.89 16.79 -15.05
C GLU A 596 -6.98 15.55 -15.21
N SER A 597 -7.59 14.38 -15.34
CA SER A 597 -6.95 13.09 -15.06
C SER A 597 -6.70 12.27 -16.32
N HIS A 598 -6.09 12.83 -17.37
CA HIS A 598 -5.46 12.00 -18.42
C HIS A 598 -4.27 11.19 -17.84
N LYS A 599 -4.60 10.32 -16.87
CA LYS A 599 -3.74 9.48 -16.05
C LYS A 599 -4.00 8.01 -16.35
N VAL A 600 -5.24 7.67 -16.71
CA VAL A 600 -5.69 6.28 -16.90
C VAL A 600 -6.20 6.04 -18.32
N GLY A 601 -7.19 6.81 -18.76
CA GLY A 601 -7.82 6.73 -20.07
C GLY A 601 -7.25 7.72 -21.08
N PRO A 602 -7.57 7.56 -22.37
CA PRO A 602 -7.14 8.47 -23.43
C PRO A 602 -7.68 9.89 -23.21
N ASP A 603 -6.95 10.88 -23.72
CA ASP A 603 -7.39 12.28 -23.72
C ASP A 603 -8.52 12.41 -24.74
N LEU A 604 -9.71 12.78 -24.27
CA LEU A 604 -10.91 12.93 -25.07
C LEU A 604 -11.17 14.39 -25.50
N THR A 605 -10.27 15.33 -25.21
CA THR A 605 -10.38 16.76 -25.55
C THR A 605 -10.67 17.03 -27.03
N TYR A 606 -10.24 16.12 -27.91
CA TYR A 606 -10.32 16.22 -29.37
C TYR A 606 -11.01 14.99 -29.99
N ILE A 607 -11.72 14.21 -29.18
CA ILE A 607 -12.27 12.92 -29.62
C ILE A 607 -13.32 13.08 -30.73
N GLY A 608 -14.05 14.20 -30.75
CA GLY A 608 -15.02 14.51 -31.80
C GLY A 608 -14.41 14.64 -33.20
N ILE A 609 -13.09 14.83 -33.30
CA ILE A 609 -12.34 14.86 -34.56
C ILE A 609 -11.78 13.48 -34.90
N THR A 610 -11.21 12.77 -33.92
CA THR A 610 -10.45 11.53 -34.19
C THR A 610 -11.24 10.23 -34.08
N ALA A 611 -12.44 10.23 -33.50
CA ALA A 611 -13.20 9.00 -33.26
C ALA A 611 -13.44 8.17 -34.54
N ALA A 612 -13.72 8.83 -35.68
CA ALA A 612 -13.94 8.15 -36.97
C ALA A 612 -12.68 7.49 -37.56
N GLU A 613 -11.50 7.83 -37.05
CA GLU A 613 -10.21 7.32 -37.55
C GLU A 613 -9.72 6.09 -36.75
N ARG A 614 -10.39 5.77 -35.63
CA ARG A 614 -9.95 4.71 -34.69
C ARG A 614 -10.16 3.31 -35.25
N VAL A 615 -11.34 3.05 -35.82
CA VAL A 615 -11.72 1.74 -36.35
C VAL A 615 -12.11 1.87 -37.82
N PRO A 616 -11.42 1.20 -38.76
CA PRO A 616 -11.76 1.26 -40.18
C PRO A 616 -13.23 0.86 -40.44
N ASN A 617 -13.93 1.66 -41.25
CA ASN A 617 -15.33 1.47 -41.63
C ASN A 617 -16.35 1.61 -40.48
N MET A 618 -15.99 2.26 -39.37
CA MET A 618 -16.91 2.62 -38.29
C MET A 618 -17.05 4.14 -38.20
N THR A 619 -18.27 4.64 -37.97
CA THR A 619 -18.48 6.08 -37.77
C THR A 619 -18.00 6.53 -36.38
N ALA A 620 -17.74 7.83 -36.21
CA ALA A 620 -17.36 8.38 -34.90
C ALA A 620 -18.40 8.10 -33.81
N GLU A 621 -19.69 8.23 -34.13
CA GLU A 621 -20.79 7.99 -33.21
C GLU A 621 -20.86 6.52 -32.77
N GLU A 622 -20.76 5.59 -33.72
CA GLU A 622 -20.73 4.15 -33.45
C GLU A 622 -19.51 3.78 -32.59
N TYR A 623 -18.34 4.34 -32.90
CA TYR A 623 -17.12 4.13 -32.13
C TYR A 623 -17.27 4.61 -30.68
N LEU A 624 -17.82 5.81 -30.46
CA LEU A 624 -18.02 6.36 -29.12
C LEU A 624 -19.04 5.54 -28.32
N ARG A 625 -20.15 5.11 -28.96
CA ARG A 625 -21.14 4.24 -28.33
C ARG A 625 -20.54 2.89 -27.93
N GLN A 626 -19.78 2.26 -28.84
CA GLN A 626 -19.09 1.00 -28.55
C GLN A 626 -18.06 1.18 -27.44
N SER A 627 -17.28 2.27 -27.46
CA SER A 627 -16.28 2.54 -26.43
C SER A 627 -16.90 2.71 -25.03
N ILE A 628 -18.14 3.17 -24.92
CA ILE A 628 -18.85 3.34 -23.64
C ILE A 628 -19.52 2.05 -23.18
N LEU A 629 -20.19 1.34 -24.09
CA LEU A 629 -21.00 0.16 -23.75
C LEU A 629 -20.19 -1.14 -23.72
N GLU A 630 -19.16 -1.23 -24.58
CA GLU A 630 -18.29 -2.38 -24.79
C GLU A 630 -16.81 -1.93 -24.82
N PRO A 631 -16.28 -1.33 -23.74
CA PRO A 631 -14.97 -0.67 -23.76
C PRO A 631 -13.78 -1.55 -24.14
N ASN A 632 -13.90 -2.88 -24.00
CA ASN A 632 -12.85 -3.81 -24.40
C ASN A 632 -12.91 -4.20 -25.89
N ALA A 633 -13.94 -3.81 -26.64
CA ALA A 633 -14.09 -4.15 -28.06
C ALA A 633 -13.00 -3.49 -28.93
N TYR A 634 -12.55 -2.30 -28.55
CA TYR A 634 -11.40 -1.64 -29.13
C TYR A 634 -10.66 -0.82 -28.07
N LEU A 635 -9.38 -1.14 -27.87
CA LEU A 635 -8.54 -0.44 -26.92
C LEU A 635 -7.82 0.71 -27.64
N ALA A 636 -8.05 1.94 -27.19
CA ALA A 636 -7.42 3.11 -27.80
C ALA A 636 -5.88 3.04 -27.65
N PRO A 637 -5.12 3.42 -28.69
CA PRO A 637 -3.65 3.31 -28.65
C PRO A 637 -2.97 4.41 -27.81
N GLU A 638 -3.72 5.42 -27.36
CA GLU A 638 -3.19 6.68 -26.80
C GLU A 638 -3.63 6.89 -25.35
N CYS A 639 -3.29 5.96 -24.47
CA CYS A 639 -3.31 6.19 -23.02
C CYS A 639 -1.95 6.78 -22.56
N PRO A 640 -1.85 7.42 -21.38
CA PRO A 640 -0.73 8.30 -21.04
C PRO A 640 0.68 7.69 -21.14
N ASN A 641 0.84 6.39 -20.89
CA ASN A 641 2.14 5.72 -20.88
C ASN A 641 2.22 4.49 -21.82
N THR A 642 1.07 3.94 -22.22
CA THR A 642 0.94 2.71 -23.02
C THR A 642 -0.32 2.78 -23.88
N PRO A 643 -0.55 1.85 -24.82
CA PRO A 643 -1.91 1.56 -25.29
C PRO A 643 -2.84 1.28 -24.10
N CYS A 644 -4.12 1.61 -24.23
CA CYS A 644 -5.08 1.39 -23.17
C CYS A 644 -5.24 -0.10 -22.85
N LEU A 645 -5.42 -0.43 -21.58
CA LEU A 645 -5.51 -1.81 -21.10
C LEU A 645 -6.97 -2.27 -21.00
N PRO A 646 -7.27 -3.56 -21.26
CA PRO A 646 -8.62 -4.10 -21.10
C PRO A 646 -9.03 -4.14 -19.63
N GLY A 647 -10.33 -4.04 -19.35
CA GLY A 647 -10.90 -4.19 -18.01
C GLY A 647 -10.80 -2.96 -17.11
N ILE A 648 -10.15 -1.89 -17.57
CA ILE A 648 -9.96 -0.66 -16.79
C ILE A 648 -11.21 0.24 -16.80
N MET A 649 -11.85 0.40 -17.97
CA MET A 649 -13.11 1.16 -18.05
C MET A 649 -14.28 0.31 -17.53
N PRO A 650 -15.20 0.84 -16.72
CA PRO A 650 -16.34 0.10 -16.21
C PRO A 650 -17.15 -0.58 -17.32
N GLN A 651 -17.34 -1.89 -17.22
CA GLN A 651 -18.01 -2.70 -18.24
C GLN A 651 -19.54 -2.69 -18.11
N ASN A 652 -20.08 -1.88 -17.19
CA ASN A 652 -21.49 -1.90 -16.80
C ASN A 652 -22.27 -0.64 -17.17
N PHE A 653 -21.73 0.26 -18.00
CA PHE A 653 -22.45 1.46 -18.43
C PHE A 653 -23.75 1.15 -19.19
N HIS A 654 -23.83 0.01 -19.87
CA HIS A 654 -25.06 -0.50 -20.47
C HIS A 654 -26.19 -0.76 -19.47
N LEU A 655 -25.87 -0.88 -18.18
CA LEU A 655 -26.83 -1.05 -17.08
C LEU A 655 -27.07 0.24 -16.28
N ARG A 656 -26.28 1.29 -16.52
CA ARG A 656 -26.23 2.50 -15.68
C ARG A 656 -26.60 3.79 -16.39
N LEU A 657 -26.45 3.84 -17.72
CA LEU A 657 -26.88 4.94 -18.58
C LEU A 657 -28.17 4.57 -19.28
N THR A 658 -29.12 5.50 -19.34
CA THR A 658 -30.25 5.37 -20.26
C THR A 658 -29.81 5.62 -21.70
N ASP A 659 -30.60 5.20 -22.69
CA ASP A 659 -30.33 5.49 -24.10
C ASP A 659 -30.23 7.00 -24.37
N ASP A 660 -31.08 7.80 -23.71
CA ASP A 660 -31.07 9.26 -23.83
C ASP A 660 -29.82 9.89 -23.21
N GLN A 661 -29.38 9.38 -22.05
CA GLN A 661 -28.12 9.82 -21.43
C GLN A 661 -26.92 9.43 -22.26
N LEU A 662 -26.89 8.21 -22.81
CA LEU A 662 -25.84 7.78 -23.72
C LEU A 662 -25.82 8.64 -24.99
N ASN A 663 -26.97 8.92 -25.58
CA ASN A 663 -27.09 9.85 -26.72
C ASN A 663 -26.56 11.24 -26.36
N THR A 664 -26.87 11.73 -25.16
CA THR A 664 -26.45 13.04 -24.66
C THR A 664 -24.94 13.11 -24.47
N VAL A 665 -24.33 12.09 -23.86
CA VAL A 665 -22.88 11.98 -23.68
C VAL A 665 -22.17 11.83 -25.03
N VAL A 666 -22.66 10.98 -25.93
CA VAL A 666 -22.06 10.79 -27.25
C VAL A 666 -22.15 12.07 -28.07
N ALA A 667 -23.30 12.75 -28.08
CA ALA A 667 -23.45 14.05 -28.74
C ALA A 667 -22.47 15.08 -28.19
N PHE A 668 -22.30 15.14 -26.86
CA PHE A 668 -21.31 16.01 -26.23
C PHE A 668 -19.87 15.66 -26.60
N LEU A 669 -19.50 14.38 -26.61
CA LEU A 669 -18.17 13.92 -27.02
C LEU A 669 -17.87 14.27 -28.49
N MET A 670 -18.88 14.22 -29.36
CA MET A 670 -18.79 14.66 -30.75
C MET A 670 -18.50 16.17 -30.88
N THR A 671 -18.90 16.99 -29.89
CA THR A 671 -18.55 18.42 -29.86
C THR A 671 -17.14 18.72 -29.34
N GLN A 672 -16.41 17.73 -28.81
CA GLN A 672 -15.06 17.93 -28.27
C GLN A 672 -14.05 18.08 -29.41
N GLN A 673 -13.84 19.33 -29.80
CA GLN A 673 -12.95 19.77 -30.88
C GLN A 673 -11.81 20.64 -30.34
N GLY A 674 -11.39 20.41 -29.10
CA GLY A 674 -10.23 21.10 -28.52
C GLY A 674 -8.96 20.87 -29.35
N PRO A 675 -7.89 21.65 -29.13
CA PRO A 675 -6.67 21.51 -29.89
C PRO A 675 -6.18 20.06 -29.76
N ALA A 676 -5.94 19.39 -30.90
CA ALA A 676 -5.37 18.05 -30.90
C ALA A 676 -4.08 18.06 -30.06
N PRO A 677 -3.82 17.04 -29.22
CA PRO A 677 -2.54 16.88 -28.57
C PRO A 677 -1.51 16.87 -29.69
N THR A 678 -0.50 17.71 -29.53
CA THR A 678 0.66 17.61 -30.41
C THR A 678 1.23 16.22 -30.16
N PRO A 679 1.33 15.34 -31.17
CA PRO A 679 1.93 14.03 -30.96
C PRO A 679 3.32 14.28 -30.39
N VAL A 680 3.55 13.92 -29.13
CA VAL A 680 4.91 13.85 -28.60
C VAL A 680 5.46 12.54 -29.13
N PRO A 681 6.44 12.53 -30.04
CA PRO A 681 7.08 11.30 -30.42
C PRO A 681 7.75 10.74 -29.16
N ILE A 682 7.33 9.56 -28.72
CA ILE A 682 8.10 8.79 -27.75
C ILE A 682 9.45 8.49 -28.41
N GLY A 683 10.50 9.10 -27.87
CA GLY A 683 11.88 8.91 -28.30
C GLY A 683 12.30 9.75 -29.51
N SER A 684 12.63 11.03 -29.30
CA SER A 684 13.68 11.77 -30.04
C SER A 684 13.89 13.17 -29.45
N GLY A 685 15.05 13.37 -28.80
CA GLY A 685 15.80 14.63 -28.67
C GLY A 685 15.08 15.98 -28.40
N LEU A 686 15.34 16.54 -27.22
CA LEU A 686 15.22 17.95 -26.78
C LEU A 686 14.91 19.03 -27.84
N SER A 687 13.89 19.87 -27.54
CA SER A 687 14.02 21.34 -27.66
C SER A 687 12.99 22.08 -26.80
N VAL A 688 13.51 22.95 -25.92
CA VAL A 688 12.76 23.85 -25.02
C VAL A 688 12.18 25.03 -25.81
N THR A 689 10.93 25.41 -25.55
CA THR A 689 10.45 26.77 -25.86
C THR A 689 9.61 27.36 -24.72
N ALA A 690 9.69 28.69 -24.62
CA ALA A 690 9.55 29.50 -23.41
C ALA A 690 8.11 29.69 -22.86
N ALA A 691 8.05 29.90 -21.55
CA ALA A 691 6.85 30.18 -20.75
C ALA A 691 6.14 31.51 -21.09
N PRO A 692 4.79 31.59 -20.99
CA PRO A 692 4.06 32.85 -20.97
C PRO A 692 4.19 33.59 -19.63
N LYS A 693 4.13 34.92 -19.68
CA LYS A 693 4.37 35.85 -18.58
C LYS A 693 3.26 35.83 -17.51
N SER A 694 3.67 35.80 -16.24
CA SER A 694 2.82 35.95 -15.05
C SER A 694 2.27 37.38 -14.87
N GLY A 695 0.95 37.50 -14.64
CA GLY A 695 0.31 38.68 -14.03
C GLY A 695 0.55 38.70 -12.52
N GLY A 696 0.85 39.88 -11.96
CA GLY A 696 1.53 40.04 -10.67
C GLY A 696 0.68 39.86 -9.41
N SER A 697 1.31 39.29 -8.39
CA SER A 697 0.84 39.25 -7.00
C SER A 697 1.62 40.26 -6.13
N SER A 698 0.87 40.96 -5.27
CA SER A 698 1.37 41.91 -4.27
C SER A 698 2.27 41.25 -3.23
N LYS A 699 3.35 41.96 -2.86
CA LYS A 699 4.43 41.52 -1.95
C LYS A 699 4.02 41.49 -0.48
N VAL A 700 4.33 40.39 0.21
CA VAL A 700 4.66 40.35 1.64
C VAL A 700 6.15 39.99 1.74
N ALA A 701 6.90 40.74 2.55
CA ALA A 701 8.36 40.67 2.63
C ALA A 701 8.83 39.52 3.54
N THR A 702 9.68 38.64 3.00
CA THR A 702 10.53 37.69 3.75
C THR A 702 11.93 38.29 3.98
N PRO A 703 12.63 37.93 5.07
CA PRO A 703 13.97 38.43 5.37
C PRO A 703 15.04 37.79 4.45
N ALA A 704 16.11 38.53 4.19
CA ALA A 704 17.15 38.19 3.20
C ALA A 704 18.02 36.98 3.61
N PRO A 705 18.38 36.09 2.67
CA PRO A 705 19.38 35.04 2.93
C PRO A 705 20.80 35.61 2.85
N THR A 706 21.70 35.07 3.68
CA THR A 706 23.15 35.26 3.59
C THR A 706 23.70 34.59 2.33
N PRO A 707 24.66 35.22 1.59
CA PRO A 707 25.17 34.64 0.37
C PRO A 707 26.17 33.51 0.66
N SER A 708 25.81 32.26 0.35
CA SER A 708 26.75 31.16 0.15
C SER A 708 26.94 30.93 -1.36
N MET A 709 28.19 30.75 -1.80
CA MET A 709 28.46 30.45 -3.21
C MET A 709 28.07 28.99 -3.52
N SER A 710 27.39 28.76 -4.65
CA SER A 710 27.01 27.41 -5.07
C SER A 710 28.25 26.55 -5.38
N SER A 711 28.16 25.25 -5.07
CA SER A 711 29.20 24.25 -5.33
C SER A 711 29.60 24.17 -6.81
N THR A 712 28.63 24.38 -7.72
CA THR A 712 28.85 24.50 -9.16
C THR A 712 29.75 25.67 -9.53
N THR A 713 29.64 26.80 -8.82
CA THR A 713 30.50 27.97 -9.05
C THR A 713 31.93 27.69 -8.60
N VAL A 714 32.12 27.00 -7.47
CA VAL A 714 33.45 26.61 -6.97
C VAL A 714 34.11 25.57 -7.89
N GLY A 715 33.37 24.55 -8.32
CA GLY A 715 33.87 23.54 -9.27
C GLY A 715 34.27 24.15 -10.62
N THR A 716 33.46 25.07 -11.15
CA THR A 716 33.77 25.77 -12.41
C THR A 716 35.01 26.64 -12.28
N LEU A 717 35.19 27.32 -11.13
CA LEU A 717 36.39 28.11 -10.85
C LEU A 717 37.66 27.25 -10.76
N ILE A 718 37.58 26.04 -10.19
CA ILE A 718 38.71 25.10 -10.14
C ILE A 718 39.07 24.60 -11.53
N ILE A 719 38.08 24.26 -12.37
CA ILE A 719 38.30 23.83 -13.76
C ILE A 719 38.94 24.96 -14.58
N ILE A 720 38.45 26.19 -14.45
CA ILE A 720 39.02 27.36 -15.14
C ILE A 720 40.45 27.64 -14.64
N LEU A 721 40.71 27.55 -13.34
CA LEU A 721 42.04 27.71 -12.77
C LEU A 721 43.02 26.64 -13.30
N MET A 722 42.55 25.41 -13.49
CA MET A 722 43.35 24.30 -14.02
C MET A 722 43.62 24.43 -15.52
N LEU A 723 42.62 24.85 -16.31
CA LEU A 723 42.78 25.11 -17.75
C LEU A 723 43.74 26.28 -17.98
N THR A 724 43.68 27.32 -17.15
CA THR A 724 44.60 28.45 -17.22
C THR A 724 46.01 28.07 -16.78
N LEU A 725 46.19 27.27 -15.72
CA LEU A 725 47.51 26.73 -15.34
C LEU A 725 48.11 25.83 -16.42
N SER A 726 47.29 24.98 -17.04
CA SER A 726 47.69 24.11 -18.15
C SER A 726 48.10 24.92 -19.38
N ALA A 727 47.33 25.97 -19.72
CA ALA A 727 47.66 26.90 -20.80
C ALA A 727 48.94 27.70 -20.52
N VAL A 728 49.20 28.09 -19.27
CA VAL A 728 50.43 28.79 -18.86
C VAL A 728 51.65 27.87 -18.92
N LEU A 729 51.52 26.60 -18.54
CA LEU A 729 52.59 25.60 -18.66
C LEU A 729 52.93 25.26 -20.12
N ILE A 730 51.93 25.29 -21.01
CA ILE A 730 52.12 25.14 -22.46
C ILE A 730 52.67 26.43 -23.09
N GLY A 731 52.22 27.61 -22.64
CA GLY A 731 52.58 28.93 -23.18
C GLY A 731 53.96 29.44 -22.77
N LYS A 732 54.50 29.02 -21.61
CA LYS A 732 55.86 29.38 -21.17
C LYS A 732 56.98 28.85 -22.09
N GLY A 733 56.67 27.94 -23.03
CA GLY A 733 57.60 27.49 -24.07
C GLY A 733 57.79 28.47 -25.25
N PHE A 734 56.87 29.43 -25.47
CA PHE A 734 56.92 30.31 -26.65
C PHE A 734 57.73 31.60 -26.44
N VAL A 735 57.96 32.03 -25.20
CA VAL A 735 58.63 33.31 -24.91
C VAL A 735 60.16 33.21 -24.87
N SER A 736 60.73 32.01 -24.77
CA SER A 736 62.18 31.80 -24.70
C SER A 736 62.92 31.84 -26.06
N SER A 737 62.22 31.98 -27.21
CA SER A 737 62.88 31.98 -28.54
C SER A 737 62.97 33.36 -29.23
N ARG A 738 62.58 34.45 -28.57
CA ARG A 738 62.57 35.82 -29.16
C ARG A 738 63.53 36.84 -28.54
N ARG A 739 64.54 36.42 -27.77
CA ARG A 739 65.70 37.27 -27.46
C ARG A 739 66.98 36.58 -27.93
N ARG A 740 67.47 37.01 -29.09
CA ARG A 740 68.91 37.14 -29.33
C ARG A 740 69.43 38.28 -28.48
#